data_AF-A0A353P0H2-F1
#
_entry.id   AF-A0A353P0H2-F1
#
_cell.length_a   1.000
_cell.length_b   1.000
_cell.length_c   1.000
_cell.angle_alpha   90.00
_cell.angle_beta   90.00
_cell.angle_gamma   90.00
#
_symmetry.space_group_name_H-M   'P 1'
#
loop_
_entity.id
_entity.type
_entity.pdbx_description
1 polymer ?
#
loop_
_entity_poly.entity_id
_entity_poly.type
_entity_poly.pdbx_seq_one_letter_code
_entity_poly.pdbx_strand_id
1 'polypeptide(L)'
;MFKIHKLIFLSLIVFLYTYAEAINYIWDGGGTDSLFQTPENWNPDGIPAGEQSTGDAAVIDPSPKNPTTDSNTNVSFRNFSVGTLVGDANFTMNGGTVTTNYVYLGTGIDRHVNFVMNSGAFVSQRTVYVGNGGSGNIHVLGGAFWWKTGDGSLYELRINGSDADNKSHVQLDGGTMIGANLYIGEYGSMDITYGTITLNNDDTALIVDYVNLGKLTAFGGNGIISYHYDDGARVTHISASCEFIPQDMNRDCIVDYQDLYEFISHWLANDSYTYNTNGIINDEFVVTPKNPLVLNSNKEIMMIEQSDNLLLRFDGGSTGYGTFDAAFYDTINCNNALPINVVSGETGLGIVSGISQSTSYSTKIGNSAMYFSDNKNFAANIPDSIAEFDRNYTNFTVSLWYKPDSDNDADNNNNFLIGKMGITDQRGWQLYRYDDSSRIEFLFFDGPSGSSQSITRTAGGPMANKFTHIAATFAANDAVCLYFDGKQVSSLISNVKSSLNGINNKPLQIGNRGDFSDDSASGIIDDVGIWDSALSAQTIAAIHAMGLFEGLNIRDEDITNLLSAFAEKKKTGINNHIWEYTTNLSVPLGAIGGGSDTCNAFVVLDSEGNGMRMNPCVNLILSDFNQDCIVNFEDFAIIASHWLNN
;
A
#
# COMPACT_ATOMS: atom_id res chain seq x y z
N MET A 1 -69.39 72.65 16.55
CA MET A 1 -67.96 72.95 16.28
C MET A 1 -66.95 72.42 17.33
N PHE A 2 -67.38 71.94 18.51
CA PHE A 2 -66.46 71.49 19.58
C PHE A 2 -66.00 70.01 19.53
N LYS A 3 -66.51 69.17 18.60
CA LYS A 3 -66.18 67.73 18.54
C LYS A 3 -65.04 67.34 17.60
N ILE A 4 -64.63 68.20 16.66
CA ILE A 4 -63.59 67.90 15.67
C ILE A 4 -62.16 68.16 16.22
N HIS A 5 -62.01 69.08 17.17
CA HIS A 5 -60.71 69.41 17.77
C HIS A 5 -60.17 68.30 18.70
N LYS A 6 -61.04 67.49 19.33
CA LYS A 6 -60.60 66.36 20.18
C LYS A 6 -60.15 65.13 19.38
N LEU A 7 -60.64 64.95 18.15
CA LEU A 7 -60.21 63.84 17.29
C LEU A 7 -58.84 64.10 16.66
N ILE A 8 -58.54 65.37 16.31
CA ILE A 8 -57.23 65.77 15.77
C ILE A 8 -56.14 65.74 16.86
N PHE A 9 -56.47 66.06 18.11
CA PHE A 9 -55.51 65.93 19.23
C PHE A 9 -55.25 64.46 19.62
N LEU A 10 -56.26 63.59 19.52
CA LEU A 10 -56.09 62.16 19.77
C LEU A 10 -55.30 61.48 18.62
N SER A 11 -55.47 61.93 17.36
CA SER A 11 -54.66 61.43 16.25
C SER A 11 -53.21 61.95 16.28
N LEU A 12 -52.96 63.14 16.84
CA LEU A 12 -51.59 63.66 16.99
C LEU A 12 -50.82 62.96 18.12
N ILE A 13 -51.50 62.51 19.17
CA ILE A 13 -50.88 61.77 20.30
C ILE A 13 -50.68 60.28 19.96
N VAL A 14 -51.50 59.70 19.08
CA VAL A 14 -51.32 58.30 18.62
C VAL A 14 -50.24 58.18 17.52
N PHE A 15 -49.79 59.30 16.93
CA PHE A 15 -48.65 59.34 16.00
C PHE A 15 -47.31 59.72 16.64
N LEU A 16 -47.27 59.94 17.96
CA LEU A 16 -46.02 59.85 18.72
C LEU A 16 -45.66 58.37 18.90
N TYR A 17 -45.46 57.66 17.78
CA TYR A 17 -44.59 56.50 17.79
C TYR A 17 -43.23 57.04 18.27
N THR A 18 -42.90 56.75 19.52
CA THR A 18 -41.56 56.98 20.05
C THR A 18 -40.61 56.19 19.16
N TYR A 19 -39.94 56.87 18.23
CA TYR A 19 -38.76 56.32 17.60
C TYR A 19 -37.78 56.08 18.75
N ALA A 20 -37.58 54.82 19.13
CA ALA A 20 -36.45 54.47 19.95
C ALA A 20 -35.22 54.87 19.13
N GLU A 21 -34.47 55.86 19.62
CA GLU A 21 -33.19 56.21 19.01
C GLU A 21 -32.28 54.99 19.10
N ALA A 22 -31.54 54.69 18.03
CA ALA A 22 -30.54 53.63 18.05
C ALA A 22 -29.54 53.89 19.17
N ILE A 23 -29.39 52.93 20.10
CA ILE A 23 -28.45 53.02 21.20
C ILE A 23 -27.20 52.20 20.86
N ASN A 24 -26.03 52.68 21.30
CA ASN A 24 -24.81 51.87 21.31
C ASN A 24 -24.76 51.09 22.62
N TYR A 25 -24.87 49.77 22.54
CA TYR A 25 -24.62 48.86 23.64
C TYR A 25 -23.16 48.45 23.62
N ILE A 26 -22.44 48.85 24.66
CA ILE A 26 -21.00 48.57 24.81
C ILE A 26 -20.84 47.37 25.73
N TRP A 27 -20.17 46.33 25.26
CA TRP A 27 -19.88 45.16 26.08
C TRP A 27 -18.94 45.54 27.23
N ASP A 28 -19.38 45.31 28.46
CA ASP A 28 -18.58 45.58 29.67
C ASP A 28 -18.39 44.33 30.55
N GLY A 29 -19.12 43.24 30.27
CA GLY A 29 -19.02 41.98 31.00
C GLY A 29 -19.47 42.08 32.47
N GLY A 30 -20.36 43.03 32.79
CA GLY A 30 -20.86 43.29 34.15
C GLY A 30 -21.68 42.14 34.76
N GLY A 31 -22.24 41.25 33.94
CA GLY A 31 -23.04 40.10 34.35
C GLY A 31 -22.22 38.95 34.94
N THR A 32 -22.91 37.88 35.36
CA THR A 32 -22.28 36.72 36.01
C THR A 32 -21.60 35.75 35.04
N ASP A 33 -21.88 35.87 33.75
CA ASP A 33 -21.37 35.00 32.68
C ASP A 33 -20.73 35.82 31.55
N SER A 34 -20.51 35.18 30.41
CA SER A 34 -20.00 35.79 29.17
C SER A 34 -21.00 35.65 28.02
N LEU A 35 -22.28 35.37 28.31
CA LEU A 35 -23.28 35.13 27.27
C LEU A 35 -23.73 36.46 26.64
N PHE A 36 -23.76 36.50 25.32
CA PHE A 36 -24.15 37.67 24.52
C PHE A 36 -25.58 38.16 24.86
N GLN A 37 -26.45 37.23 25.26
CA GLN A 37 -27.84 37.48 25.60
C GLN A 37 -28.09 37.86 27.07
N THR A 38 -27.05 38.04 27.88
CA THR A 38 -27.20 38.49 29.27
C THR A 38 -27.20 40.02 29.27
N PRO A 39 -28.34 40.70 29.58
CA PRO A 39 -28.44 42.17 29.53
C PRO A 39 -27.34 42.89 30.32
N GLU A 40 -26.99 42.36 31.49
CA GLU A 40 -26.01 42.94 32.43
C GLU A 40 -24.56 42.90 31.92
N ASN A 41 -24.29 42.23 30.79
CA ASN A 41 -22.98 42.26 30.14
C ASN A 41 -22.81 43.45 29.17
N TRP A 42 -23.84 44.26 29.01
CA TRP A 42 -23.86 45.43 28.13
C TRP A 42 -24.12 46.69 28.92
N ASN A 43 -23.55 47.81 28.45
CA ASN A 43 -23.84 49.14 28.97
C ASN A 43 -24.51 49.99 27.87
N PRO A 44 -25.74 50.49 28.09
CA PRO A 44 -26.58 50.24 29.28
C PRO A 44 -27.08 48.79 29.35
N ASP A 45 -27.42 48.31 30.57
CA ASP A 45 -27.88 46.92 30.85
C ASP A 45 -29.08 46.52 29.97
N GLY A 46 -28.81 45.88 28.83
CA GLY A 46 -29.78 45.54 27.80
C GLY A 46 -29.14 44.82 26.62
N ILE A 47 -29.91 44.01 25.91
CA ILE A 47 -29.39 43.27 24.75
C ILE A 47 -29.55 44.15 23.51
N PRO A 48 -28.49 44.39 22.70
CA PRO A 48 -28.62 45.12 21.46
C PRO A 48 -29.68 44.49 20.55
N ALA A 49 -30.69 45.27 20.14
CA ALA A 49 -31.83 44.78 19.39
C ALA A 49 -32.30 45.78 18.31
N GLY A 50 -33.28 45.36 17.51
CA GLY A 50 -33.97 46.20 16.53
C GLY A 50 -33.73 45.84 15.06
N GLU A 51 -34.43 46.56 14.18
CA GLU A 51 -34.33 46.35 12.73
C GLU A 51 -32.96 46.76 12.20
N GLN A 52 -32.42 46.04 11.21
CA GLN A 52 -31.05 46.27 10.70
C GLN A 52 -30.82 47.68 10.13
N SER A 53 -31.87 48.41 9.71
CA SER A 53 -31.74 49.76 9.15
C SER A 53 -31.67 50.88 10.18
N THR A 54 -32.23 50.68 11.37
CA THR A 54 -32.45 51.75 12.37
C THR A 54 -32.21 51.29 13.81
N GLY A 55 -31.86 50.03 14.02
CA GLY A 55 -31.66 49.43 15.34
C GLY A 55 -30.34 49.79 15.97
N ASP A 56 -30.08 49.13 17.09
CA ASP A 56 -28.96 49.40 17.98
C ASP A 56 -27.60 49.01 17.37
N ALA A 57 -26.51 49.45 18.00
CA ALA A 57 -25.17 48.96 17.70
C ALA A 57 -24.66 48.10 18.86
N ALA A 58 -24.08 46.94 18.55
CA ALA A 58 -23.32 46.13 19.48
C ALA A 58 -21.83 46.47 19.32
N VAL A 59 -21.20 46.98 20.38
CA VAL A 59 -19.78 47.38 20.38
C VAL A 59 -19.04 46.52 21.41
N ILE A 60 -18.04 45.78 20.95
CA ILE A 60 -17.20 44.91 21.76
C ILE A 60 -15.77 45.46 21.71
N ASP A 61 -15.35 46.11 22.77
CA ASP A 61 -13.99 46.60 22.95
C ASP A 61 -13.20 45.70 23.91
N PRO A 62 -11.87 45.90 24.07
CA PRO A 62 -11.07 45.13 25.02
C PRO A 62 -11.70 45.15 26.42
N SER A 63 -12.08 43.98 26.91
CA SER A 63 -12.83 43.77 28.15
C SER A 63 -12.28 42.55 28.91
N PRO A 64 -12.35 42.52 30.26
CA PRO A 64 -11.88 41.37 31.04
C PRO A 64 -12.62 40.07 30.74
N LYS A 65 -13.84 40.12 30.17
CA LYS A 65 -14.61 38.94 29.77
C LYS A 65 -14.97 39.03 28.30
N ASN A 66 -14.56 38.05 27.51
CA ASN A 66 -14.88 38.01 26.08
C ASN A 66 -16.33 37.49 25.87
N PRO A 67 -17.14 38.14 25.01
CA PRO A 67 -18.50 37.71 24.70
C PRO A 67 -18.56 36.38 23.95
N THR A 68 -19.57 35.58 24.29
CA THR A 68 -19.87 34.29 23.65
C THR A 68 -21.35 34.14 23.30
N THR A 69 -21.68 33.51 22.17
CA THR A 69 -23.06 33.08 21.87
C THR A 69 -23.27 31.62 22.23
N ASP A 70 -24.53 31.20 22.34
CA ASP A 70 -24.93 29.80 22.44
C ASP A 70 -26.09 29.49 21.47
N SER A 71 -26.64 28.27 21.51
CA SER A 71 -27.76 27.86 20.66
C SER A 71 -29.04 28.69 20.82
N ASN A 72 -29.19 29.41 21.93
CA ASN A 72 -30.38 30.20 22.22
C ASN A 72 -30.25 31.66 21.77
N THR A 73 -29.04 32.10 21.39
CA THR A 73 -28.81 33.44 20.88
C THR A 73 -29.60 33.64 19.58
N ASN A 74 -30.51 34.61 19.54
CA ASN A 74 -31.19 35.04 18.33
C ASN A 74 -31.41 36.55 18.38
N VAL A 75 -30.46 37.29 17.82
CA VAL A 75 -30.39 38.75 17.93
C VAL A 75 -30.28 39.40 16.55
N SER A 76 -30.92 40.56 16.41
CA SER A 76 -30.83 41.40 15.23
C SER A 76 -30.61 42.84 15.68
N PHE A 77 -29.63 43.51 15.08
CA PHE A 77 -29.30 44.91 15.34
C PHE A 77 -28.64 45.54 14.10
N ARG A 78 -28.25 46.81 14.16
CA ARG A 78 -27.74 47.56 12.98
C ARG A 78 -26.25 47.36 12.75
N ASN A 79 -25.41 47.59 13.75
CA ASN A 79 -23.95 47.54 13.58
C ASN A 79 -23.35 46.53 14.56
N PHE A 80 -22.42 45.71 14.07
CA PHE A 80 -21.58 44.84 14.87
C PHE A 80 -20.15 45.35 14.80
N SER A 81 -19.63 45.88 15.89
CA SER A 81 -18.27 46.43 15.95
C SER A 81 -17.47 45.70 17.01
N VAL A 82 -16.32 45.15 16.64
CA VAL A 82 -15.37 44.52 17.55
C VAL A 82 -14.03 45.23 17.39
N GLY A 83 -13.39 45.60 18.51
CA GLY A 83 -12.11 46.32 18.51
C GLY A 83 -12.23 47.74 17.97
N THR A 84 -13.08 48.58 18.56
CA THR A 84 -13.19 50.02 18.24
C THR A 84 -12.27 50.90 19.09
N LEU A 85 -11.69 50.36 20.16
CA LEU A 85 -10.63 50.95 20.97
C LEU A 85 -9.32 50.18 20.81
N VAL A 86 -8.21 50.81 21.20
CA VAL A 86 -6.86 50.23 21.15
C VAL A 86 -6.79 48.97 22.04
N GLY A 87 -6.19 47.91 21.52
CA GLY A 87 -5.99 46.63 22.20
C GLY A 87 -6.70 45.45 21.53
N ASP A 88 -6.68 44.32 22.23
CA ASP A 88 -7.23 43.05 21.74
C ASP A 88 -8.69 42.87 22.16
N ALA A 89 -9.57 42.65 21.18
CA ALA A 89 -10.97 42.31 21.41
C ALA A 89 -11.31 40.95 20.79
N ASN A 90 -12.06 40.12 21.52
CA ASN A 90 -12.40 38.78 21.07
C ASN A 90 -13.91 38.57 21.08
N PHE A 91 -14.41 37.76 20.15
CA PHE A 91 -15.80 37.30 20.13
C PHE A 91 -15.82 35.84 19.69
N THR A 92 -16.61 35.01 20.38
CA THR A 92 -16.74 33.58 20.05
C THR A 92 -18.21 33.19 19.84
N MET A 93 -18.53 32.65 18.68
CA MET A 93 -19.86 32.18 18.34
C MET A 93 -19.94 30.65 18.49
N ASN A 94 -20.63 30.16 19.53
CA ASN A 94 -20.82 28.71 19.75
C ASN A 94 -22.17 28.19 19.27
N GLY A 95 -23.03 29.05 18.72
CA GLY A 95 -24.34 28.69 18.20
C GLY A 95 -25.23 29.91 17.97
N GLY A 96 -26.51 29.63 17.66
CA GLY A 96 -27.54 30.66 17.53
C GLY A 96 -27.48 31.42 16.20
N THR A 97 -28.11 32.60 16.16
CA THR A 97 -28.15 33.49 15.00
C THR A 97 -27.89 34.94 15.41
N VAL A 98 -26.93 35.57 14.74
CA VAL A 98 -26.63 37.00 14.89
C VAL A 98 -26.86 37.66 13.54
N THR A 99 -27.79 38.62 13.47
CA THR A 99 -28.07 39.39 12.25
C THR A 99 -27.71 40.86 12.44
N THR A 100 -26.88 41.40 11.56
CA THR A 100 -26.43 42.79 11.59
C THR A 100 -26.44 43.41 10.19
N ASN A 101 -26.41 44.73 10.09
CA ASN A 101 -26.27 45.42 8.80
C ASN A 101 -24.80 45.54 8.41
N TYR A 102 -23.99 46.16 9.25
CA TYR A 102 -22.55 46.34 9.04
C TYR A 102 -21.75 45.57 10.07
N VAL A 103 -20.57 45.13 9.66
CA VAL A 103 -19.58 44.50 10.54
C VAL A 103 -18.25 45.23 10.43
N TYR A 104 -17.69 45.57 11.59
CA TYR A 104 -16.41 46.25 11.72
C TYR A 104 -15.53 45.46 12.69
N LEU A 105 -14.50 44.79 12.19
CA LEU A 105 -13.55 44.02 13.00
C LEU A 105 -12.18 44.68 12.91
N GLY A 106 -11.70 45.25 14.02
CA GLY A 106 -10.34 45.80 14.11
C GLY A 106 -10.17 47.05 13.24
N THR A 107 -11.09 48.01 13.37
CA THR A 107 -11.07 49.22 12.53
C THR A 107 -10.32 50.36 13.22
N GLY A 108 -9.10 50.65 12.78
CA GLY A 108 -8.23 51.71 13.31
C GLY A 108 -6.91 51.18 13.87
N ILE A 109 -5.92 52.08 14.00
CA ILE A 109 -4.53 51.72 14.34
C ILE A 109 -4.46 51.05 15.72
N ASP A 110 -3.66 49.98 15.84
CA ASP A 110 -3.43 49.18 17.05
C ASP A 110 -4.71 48.57 17.65
N ARG A 111 -5.62 48.15 16.78
CA ARG A 111 -6.86 47.46 17.16
C ARG A 111 -6.84 46.07 16.56
N HIS A 112 -6.81 45.07 17.42
CA HIS A 112 -6.65 43.68 17.02
C HIS A 112 -7.89 42.91 17.40
N VAL A 113 -8.46 42.18 16.44
CA VAL A 113 -9.67 41.39 16.68
C VAL A 113 -9.42 39.92 16.38
N ASN A 114 -9.96 39.07 17.24
CA ASN A 114 -10.13 37.66 16.98
C ASN A 114 -11.62 37.28 17.05
N PHE A 115 -12.20 36.89 15.91
CA PHE A 115 -13.56 36.39 15.81
C PHE A 115 -13.53 34.90 15.49
N VAL A 116 -13.93 34.06 16.45
CA VAL A 116 -14.02 32.60 16.28
C VAL A 116 -15.48 32.18 16.11
N MET A 117 -15.79 31.41 15.08
CA MET A 117 -17.12 30.84 14.82
C MET A 117 -17.06 29.31 14.84
N ASN A 118 -17.47 28.72 15.96
CA ASN A 118 -17.55 27.27 16.15
C ASN A 118 -18.81 26.67 15.50
N SER A 119 -19.94 27.38 15.59
CA SER A 119 -21.20 26.97 14.95
C SER A 119 -22.21 28.12 14.86
N GLY A 120 -23.40 27.86 14.30
CA GLY A 120 -24.51 28.82 14.22
C GLY A 120 -24.56 29.57 12.88
N ALA A 121 -25.23 30.73 12.87
CA ALA A 121 -25.46 31.54 11.69
C ALA A 121 -25.16 33.03 11.92
N PHE A 122 -24.11 33.54 11.31
CA PHE A 122 -23.76 34.97 11.37
C PHE A 122 -24.18 35.65 10.06
N VAL A 123 -25.06 36.65 10.12
CA VAL A 123 -25.66 37.28 8.94
C VAL A 123 -25.36 38.78 8.93
N SER A 124 -24.43 39.21 8.08
CA SER A 124 -24.28 40.63 7.72
C SER A 124 -25.15 40.94 6.51
N GLN A 125 -25.94 42.02 6.55
CA GLN A 125 -26.75 42.45 5.40
C GLN A 125 -25.94 43.30 4.39
N ARG A 126 -24.77 43.80 4.79
CA ARG A 126 -23.86 44.65 4.01
C ARG A 126 -22.40 44.26 4.24
N THR A 127 -21.49 45.14 3.86
CA THR A 127 -20.04 44.99 3.96
C THR A 127 -19.58 44.54 5.34
N VAL A 128 -18.66 43.57 5.32
CA VAL A 128 -17.87 43.12 6.46
C VAL A 128 -16.47 43.65 6.31
N TYR A 129 -16.04 44.53 7.22
CA TYR A 129 -14.68 45.06 7.24
C TYR A 129 -13.83 44.28 8.23
N VAL A 130 -12.75 43.68 7.74
CA VAL A 130 -11.76 42.95 8.54
C VAL A 130 -10.42 43.70 8.44
N GLY A 131 -10.06 44.38 9.52
CA GLY A 131 -8.78 45.09 9.69
C GLY A 131 -8.69 46.50 9.13
N ASN A 132 -9.79 47.18 8.85
CA ASN A 132 -9.77 48.50 8.21
C ASN A 132 -9.05 49.58 9.06
N GLY A 133 -7.72 49.64 8.95
CA GLY A 133 -6.82 50.47 9.75
C GLY A 133 -6.14 49.74 10.93
N GLY A 134 -6.48 48.49 11.22
CA GLY A 134 -5.91 47.65 12.29
C GLY A 134 -5.71 46.21 11.81
N SER A 135 -5.92 45.21 12.68
CA SER A 135 -5.94 43.79 12.28
C SER A 135 -7.22 43.09 12.71
N GLY A 136 -7.76 42.26 11.81
CA GLY A 136 -8.89 41.39 12.12
C GLY A 136 -8.58 39.96 11.68
N ASN A 137 -8.86 39.01 12.58
CA ASN A 137 -8.78 37.58 12.31
C ASN A 137 -10.18 37.00 12.45
N ILE A 138 -10.66 36.32 11.40
CA ILE A 138 -11.87 35.50 11.47
C ILE A 138 -11.44 34.04 11.36
N HIS A 139 -11.89 33.19 12.26
CA HIS A 139 -11.66 31.75 12.24
C HIS A 139 -13.00 31.02 12.24
N VAL A 140 -13.34 30.39 11.13
CA VAL A 140 -14.60 29.65 10.97
C VAL A 140 -14.30 28.16 11.02
N LEU A 141 -14.74 27.52 12.10
CA LEU A 141 -14.64 26.08 12.34
C LEU A 141 -15.93 25.35 11.93
N GLY A 142 -17.07 26.07 11.92
CA GLY A 142 -18.36 25.52 11.55
C GLY A 142 -19.48 26.55 11.44
N GLY A 143 -20.65 26.13 10.96
CA GLY A 143 -21.82 27.01 10.76
C GLY A 143 -21.80 27.78 9.43
N ALA A 144 -22.61 28.83 9.36
CA ALA A 144 -22.81 29.63 8.14
C ALA A 144 -22.54 31.13 8.40
N PHE A 145 -21.58 31.69 7.68
CA PHE A 145 -21.27 33.11 7.69
C PHE A 145 -21.74 33.76 6.39
N TRP A 146 -22.68 34.71 6.49
CA TRP A 146 -23.25 35.42 5.35
C TRP A 146 -22.86 36.89 5.33
N TRP A 147 -22.46 37.40 4.15
CA TRP A 147 -22.55 38.82 3.83
C TRP A 147 -23.46 38.97 2.62
N LYS A 148 -24.70 39.42 2.89
CA LYS A 148 -25.80 39.35 1.92
C LYS A 148 -25.51 40.16 0.66
N THR A 149 -26.35 39.85 -0.32
CA THR A 149 -26.14 40.10 -1.73
C THR A 149 -26.96 41.31 -2.17
N GLY A 150 -26.30 42.26 -2.82
CA GLY A 150 -26.92 43.36 -3.53
C GLY A 150 -25.96 43.89 -4.58
N ASP A 151 -26.42 44.80 -5.42
CA ASP A 151 -25.61 45.43 -6.45
C ASP A 151 -24.72 46.56 -5.86
N GLY A 152 -23.41 46.46 -6.07
CA GLY A 152 -22.44 47.51 -5.73
C GLY A 152 -21.52 47.22 -4.53
N SER A 153 -20.61 48.15 -4.24
CA SER A 153 -19.52 48.03 -3.26
C SER A 153 -19.95 47.96 -1.78
N LEU A 154 -21.25 47.98 -1.50
CA LEU A 154 -21.82 47.91 -0.15
C LEU A 154 -22.07 46.47 0.32
N TYR A 155 -21.70 45.46 -0.47
CA TYR A 155 -21.98 44.04 -0.24
C TYR A 155 -20.71 43.21 -0.45
N GLU A 156 -19.67 43.50 0.34
CA GLU A 156 -18.33 42.95 0.17
C GLU A 156 -17.79 42.37 1.49
N LEU A 157 -17.09 41.24 1.44
CA LEU A 157 -16.17 40.84 2.50
C LEU A 157 -14.81 41.47 2.18
N ARG A 158 -14.44 42.48 2.96
CA ARG A 158 -13.21 43.26 2.76
C ARG A 158 -12.18 42.90 3.81
N ILE A 159 -11.14 42.18 3.38
CA ILE A 159 -10.03 41.73 4.22
C ILE A 159 -8.82 42.58 3.89
N ASN A 160 -8.43 43.46 4.81
CA ASN A 160 -7.27 44.31 4.60
C ASN A 160 -6.73 44.80 5.93
N GLY A 161 -5.46 44.52 6.22
CA GLY A 161 -4.73 45.15 7.31
C GLY A 161 -4.30 46.60 7.02
N SER A 162 -3.74 47.27 8.02
CA SER A 162 -3.16 48.61 7.83
C SER A 162 -1.76 48.60 7.21
N ASP A 163 -0.97 47.58 7.53
CA ASP A 163 0.44 47.47 7.18
C ASP A 163 0.93 46.01 7.37
N ALA A 164 2.23 45.78 7.16
CA ALA A 164 2.84 44.46 7.25
C ALA A 164 2.84 43.85 8.66
N ASP A 165 2.75 44.66 9.71
CA ASP A 165 2.71 44.21 11.10
C ASP A 165 1.25 43.97 11.56
N ASN A 166 0.30 44.66 10.92
CA ASN A 166 -1.13 44.63 11.21
C ASN A 166 -1.93 43.92 10.12
N LYS A 167 -1.54 42.69 9.76
CA LYS A 167 -2.24 41.90 8.72
C LYS A 167 -3.62 41.43 9.18
N SER A 168 -4.52 41.25 8.23
CA SER A 168 -5.84 40.64 8.48
C SER A 168 -5.97 39.32 7.77
N HIS A 169 -6.65 38.39 8.43
CA HIS A 169 -6.72 37.00 7.98
C HIS A 169 -8.11 36.41 8.18
N VAL A 170 -8.50 35.54 7.26
CA VAL A 170 -9.69 34.68 7.40
C VAL A 170 -9.27 33.23 7.21
N GLN A 171 -9.42 32.42 8.27
CA GLN A 171 -9.16 30.98 8.26
C GLN A 171 -10.49 30.22 8.19
N LEU A 172 -10.61 29.31 7.23
CA LEU A 172 -11.81 28.52 6.98
C LEU A 172 -11.53 27.01 7.16
N ASP A 173 -11.51 26.58 8.42
CA ASP A 173 -11.29 25.20 8.85
C ASP A 173 -12.56 24.34 8.84
N GLY A 174 -13.70 24.92 8.48
CA GLY A 174 -14.96 24.22 8.31
C GLY A 174 -16.10 25.19 7.99
N GLY A 175 -17.33 24.69 7.97
CA GLY A 175 -18.51 25.52 7.71
C GLY A 175 -18.57 26.12 6.29
N THR A 176 -19.42 27.14 6.13
CA THR A 176 -19.68 27.77 4.84
C THR A 176 -19.68 29.29 4.94
N MET A 177 -18.96 29.95 4.04
CA MET A 177 -19.00 31.40 3.83
C MET A 177 -19.74 31.73 2.54
N ILE A 178 -20.74 32.61 2.59
CA ILE A 178 -21.59 32.89 1.43
C ILE A 178 -21.80 34.40 1.31
N GLY A 179 -21.56 34.98 0.13
CA GLY A 179 -21.90 36.38 -0.08
C GLY A 179 -21.70 36.88 -1.50
N ALA A 180 -21.76 38.21 -1.69
CA ALA A 180 -21.69 38.81 -3.01
C ALA A 180 -20.25 38.99 -3.50
N ASN A 181 -19.55 40.02 -3.01
CA ASN A 181 -18.20 40.33 -3.48
C ASN A 181 -17.14 39.93 -2.44
N LEU A 182 -15.96 39.54 -2.91
CA LEU A 182 -14.78 39.29 -2.08
C LEU A 182 -13.68 40.28 -2.45
N TYR A 183 -13.11 40.94 -1.44
CA TYR A 183 -11.94 41.80 -1.61
C TYR A 183 -10.85 41.43 -0.62
N ILE A 184 -9.70 41.04 -1.15
CA ILE A 184 -8.47 40.78 -0.38
C ILE A 184 -7.43 41.86 -0.73
N GLY A 185 -7.24 42.79 0.21
CA GLY A 185 -6.33 43.93 0.11
C GLY A 185 -4.85 43.55 0.17
N GLU A 186 -3.98 44.55 0.27
CA GLU A 186 -2.51 44.35 0.27
C GLU A 186 -2.04 43.56 1.49
N TYR A 187 -2.60 43.85 2.66
CA TYR A 187 -2.27 43.21 3.94
C TYR A 187 -3.39 42.28 4.42
N GLY A 188 -4.15 41.72 3.47
CA GLY A 188 -5.20 40.73 3.72
C GLY A 188 -4.81 39.37 3.18
N SER A 189 -5.22 38.30 3.85
CA SER A 189 -5.15 36.94 3.33
C SER A 189 -6.36 36.10 3.77
N MET A 190 -6.57 35.00 3.06
CA MET A 190 -7.57 34.00 3.37
C MET A 190 -6.98 32.60 3.12
N ASP A 191 -7.26 31.66 4.01
CA ASP A 191 -6.87 30.26 3.86
C ASP A 191 -8.07 29.34 4.07
N ILE A 192 -8.18 28.29 3.24
CA ILE A 192 -9.25 27.29 3.28
C ILE A 192 -8.63 25.91 3.56
N THR A 193 -9.12 25.24 4.61
CA THR A 193 -8.73 23.85 4.93
C THR A 193 -9.90 22.91 4.65
N TYR A 194 -11.02 23.05 5.36
CA TYR A 194 -12.18 22.15 5.19
C TYR A 194 -13.52 22.84 4.91
N GLY A 195 -13.60 24.17 4.99
CA GLY A 195 -14.85 24.87 4.66
C GLY A 195 -14.99 25.19 3.17
N THR A 196 -16.09 25.87 2.84
CA THR A 196 -16.41 26.25 1.46
C THR A 196 -16.85 27.70 1.36
N ILE A 197 -16.61 28.31 0.20
CA ILE A 197 -17.07 29.67 -0.12
C ILE A 197 -18.01 29.62 -1.33
N THR A 198 -19.09 30.38 -1.28
CA THR A 198 -19.96 30.61 -2.44
C THR A 198 -20.12 32.12 -2.65
N LEU A 199 -19.66 32.60 -3.80
CA LEU A 199 -19.80 33.98 -4.22
C LEU A 199 -20.91 34.12 -5.25
N ASN A 200 -21.68 35.21 -5.18
CA ASN A 200 -22.64 35.52 -6.23
C ASN A 200 -21.91 36.07 -7.44
N ASN A 201 -22.37 35.68 -8.63
CA ASN A 201 -21.77 35.98 -9.94
C ASN A 201 -20.57 35.08 -10.29
N ASP A 202 -20.04 35.29 -11.50
CA ASP A 202 -18.85 34.62 -12.00
C ASP A 202 -17.60 35.41 -11.56
N ASP A 203 -17.02 35.00 -10.44
CA ASP A 203 -15.80 35.57 -9.88
C ASP A 203 -14.56 34.71 -10.17
N THR A 204 -14.64 33.76 -11.11
CA THR A 204 -13.54 32.81 -11.38
C THR A 204 -12.21 33.51 -11.70
N ALA A 205 -12.24 34.59 -12.49
CA ALA A 205 -11.05 35.38 -12.80
C ALA A 205 -10.44 36.06 -11.55
N LEU A 206 -11.29 36.59 -10.67
CA LEU A 206 -10.86 37.22 -9.42
C LEU A 206 -10.21 36.19 -8.48
N ILE A 207 -10.78 34.98 -8.41
CA ILE A 207 -10.24 33.89 -7.60
C ILE A 207 -8.87 33.45 -8.11
N VAL A 208 -8.71 33.32 -9.44
CA VAL A 208 -7.40 33.04 -10.05
C VAL A 208 -6.36 34.08 -9.65
N ASP A 209 -6.71 35.37 -9.72
CA ASP A 209 -5.79 36.44 -9.35
C ASP A 209 -5.38 36.36 -7.87
N TYR A 210 -6.31 36.05 -6.96
CA TYR A 210 -5.98 35.91 -5.54
C TYR A 210 -5.14 34.68 -5.22
N VAL A 211 -5.37 33.55 -5.88
CA VAL A 211 -4.52 32.36 -5.75
C VAL A 211 -3.11 32.66 -6.25
N ASN A 212 -2.97 33.27 -7.43
CA ASN A 212 -1.67 33.61 -8.01
C ASN A 212 -0.87 34.62 -7.16
N LEU A 213 -1.56 35.53 -6.46
CA LEU A 213 -0.94 36.49 -5.56
C LEU A 213 -0.63 35.92 -4.16
N GLY A 214 -0.99 34.66 -3.88
CA GLY A 214 -0.84 34.05 -2.55
C GLY A 214 -1.75 34.67 -1.49
N LYS A 215 -2.85 35.32 -1.92
CA LYS A 215 -3.83 35.98 -1.05
C LYS A 215 -4.96 35.05 -0.63
N LEU A 216 -5.24 34.05 -1.46
CA LEU A 216 -6.14 32.95 -1.16
C LEU A 216 -5.36 31.64 -1.28
N THR A 217 -5.16 30.96 -0.16
CA THR A 217 -4.40 29.71 -0.08
C THR A 217 -5.28 28.56 0.40
N ALA A 218 -4.83 27.33 0.16
CA ALA A 218 -5.40 26.12 0.70
C ALA A 218 -4.36 25.46 1.62
N PHE A 219 -4.77 25.01 2.81
CA PHE A 219 -3.89 24.31 3.76
C PHE A 219 -2.56 25.04 4.00
N GLY A 220 -2.63 26.33 4.34
CA GLY A 220 -1.44 27.17 4.56
C GLY A 220 -0.55 27.37 3.33
N GLY A 221 -1.04 27.05 2.12
CA GLY A 221 -0.31 27.15 0.85
C GLY A 221 0.15 25.81 0.26
N ASN A 222 -0.11 24.69 0.93
CA ASN A 222 0.27 23.35 0.46
C ASN A 222 -0.85 22.62 -0.30
N GLY A 223 -2.09 23.09 -0.16
CA GLY A 223 -3.25 22.51 -0.84
C GLY A 223 -3.56 23.14 -2.19
N ILE A 224 -4.61 22.63 -2.81
CA ILE A 224 -5.13 23.08 -4.10
C ILE A 224 -6.46 23.81 -3.88
N ILE A 225 -6.56 25.05 -4.37
CA ILE A 225 -7.84 25.76 -4.44
C ILE A 225 -8.59 25.32 -5.70
N SER A 226 -9.75 24.69 -5.51
CA SER A 226 -10.69 24.35 -6.57
C SER A 226 -11.78 25.42 -6.63
N TYR A 227 -12.08 25.91 -7.84
CA TYR A 227 -13.17 26.85 -8.06
C TYR A 227 -13.94 26.51 -9.34
N HIS A 228 -15.26 26.70 -9.32
CA HIS A 228 -16.10 26.54 -10.49
C HIS A 228 -17.27 27.53 -10.48
N TYR A 229 -17.65 28.03 -11.64
CA TYR A 229 -18.86 28.82 -11.80
C TYR A 229 -20.02 27.90 -12.22
N ASP A 230 -21.08 27.88 -11.41
CA ASP A 230 -22.36 27.26 -11.76
C ASP A 230 -23.26 28.30 -12.40
N ASP A 231 -23.40 28.24 -13.72
CA ASP A 231 -24.25 29.18 -14.48
C ASP A 231 -25.75 29.04 -14.16
N GLY A 232 -26.19 27.85 -13.74
CA GLY A 232 -27.57 27.60 -13.35
C GLY A 232 -27.93 28.33 -12.05
N ALA A 233 -27.04 28.27 -11.06
CA ALA A 233 -27.20 28.95 -9.79
C ALA A 233 -26.68 30.40 -9.80
N ARG A 234 -25.89 30.78 -10.83
CA ARG A 234 -25.21 32.08 -10.98
C ARG A 234 -24.29 32.39 -9.80
N VAL A 235 -23.50 31.41 -9.39
CA VAL A 235 -22.56 31.49 -8.27
C VAL A 235 -21.22 30.87 -8.61
N THR A 236 -20.15 31.37 -8.00
CA THR A 236 -18.83 30.73 -7.98
C THR A 236 -18.66 29.98 -6.68
N HIS A 237 -18.42 28.68 -6.76
CA HIS A 237 -18.08 27.83 -5.63
C HIS A 237 -16.56 27.71 -5.51
N ILE A 238 -16.05 27.79 -4.29
CA ILE A 238 -14.62 27.70 -3.97
C ILE A 238 -14.46 26.72 -2.81
N SER A 239 -13.51 25.80 -2.95
CA SER A 239 -13.15 24.83 -1.91
C SER A 239 -11.65 24.55 -1.96
N ALA A 240 -11.11 24.05 -0.87
CA ALA A 240 -9.77 23.48 -0.85
C ALA A 240 -9.83 21.97 -0.98
N SER A 241 -8.79 21.41 -1.56
CA SER A 241 -8.52 19.98 -1.55
C SER A 241 -7.03 19.76 -1.33
N CYS A 242 -6.71 18.67 -0.66
CA CYS A 242 -5.37 18.14 -0.65
C CYS A 242 -5.23 17.08 -1.75
N GLU A 243 -4.07 17.00 -2.41
CA GLU A 243 -3.73 15.74 -3.08
C GLU A 243 -3.61 14.68 -2.00
N PHE A 244 -4.26 13.52 -2.17
CA PHE A 244 -4.19 12.49 -1.15
C PHE A 244 -2.75 11.99 -1.03
N ILE A 245 -2.07 12.38 0.05
CA ILE A 245 -0.78 11.85 0.42
C ILE A 245 -1.05 10.76 1.47
N PRO A 246 -0.86 9.46 1.15
CA PRO A 246 -1.15 8.37 2.08
C PRO A 246 -0.45 8.48 3.45
N GLN A 247 0.61 9.28 3.53
CA GLN A 247 1.44 9.52 4.71
C GLN A 247 1.02 10.75 5.54
N ASP A 248 0.15 11.62 5.01
CA ASP A 248 -0.41 12.77 5.72
C ASP A 248 -1.60 12.30 6.57
N MET A 249 -1.32 12.06 7.85
CA MET A 249 -2.25 11.44 8.80
C MET A 249 -3.19 12.47 9.41
N ASN A 250 -2.71 13.70 9.61
CA ASN A 250 -3.49 14.79 10.18
C ASN A 250 -4.27 15.60 9.12
N ARG A 251 -3.99 15.34 7.83
CA ARG A 251 -4.59 15.94 6.62
C ARG A 251 -4.28 17.43 6.45
N ASP A 252 -3.09 17.86 6.81
CA ASP A 252 -2.65 19.25 6.65
C ASP A 252 -1.89 19.54 5.33
N CYS A 253 -1.83 18.54 4.44
CA CYS A 253 -1.12 18.55 3.17
C CYS A 253 0.40 18.58 3.27
N ILE A 254 0.94 18.28 4.43
CA ILE A 254 2.36 18.10 4.67
C ILE A 254 2.55 16.71 5.27
N VAL A 255 3.72 16.10 5.04
CA VAL A 255 4.14 14.92 5.81
C VAL A 255 5.22 15.39 6.76
N ASP A 256 4.89 15.53 8.03
CA ASP A 256 5.80 16.03 9.05
C ASP A 256 5.75 15.22 10.36
N TYR A 257 6.38 15.76 11.41
CA TYR A 257 6.45 15.08 12.71
C TYR A 257 5.10 14.97 13.42
N GLN A 258 4.13 15.81 13.05
CA GLN A 258 2.77 15.78 13.57
C GLN A 258 2.03 14.56 13.02
N ASP A 259 2.24 14.20 11.76
CA ASP A 259 1.70 12.96 11.17
C ASP A 259 2.28 11.72 11.83
N LEU A 260 3.59 11.74 12.09
CA LEU A 260 4.24 10.68 12.84
C LEU A 260 3.67 10.57 14.26
N TYR A 261 3.41 11.70 14.91
CA TYR A 261 2.82 11.73 16.24
C TYR A 261 1.39 11.19 16.24
N GLU A 262 0.55 11.59 15.28
CA GLU A 262 -0.80 11.05 15.09
C GLU A 262 -0.75 9.55 14.85
N PHE A 263 0.10 9.09 13.93
CA PHE A 263 0.33 7.68 13.63
C PHE A 263 0.72 6.89 14.89
N ILE A 264 1.73 7.36 15.64
CA ILE A 264 2.18 6.70 16.88
C ILE A 264 1.08 6.72 17.94
N SER A 265 0.38 7.85 18.11
CA SER A 265 -0.67 7.98 19.12
C SER A 265 -1.82 7.00 18.85
N HIS A 266 -2.20 6.82 17.59
CA HIS A 266 -3.23 5.88 17.17
C HIS A 266 -2.75 4.42 17.25
N TRP A 267 -1.50 4.15 16.84
CA TRP A 267 -0.89 2.82 16.95
C TRP A 267 -0.81 2.36 18.40
N LEU A 268 -0.42 3.24 19.33
CA LEU A 268 -0.34 2.95 20.76
C LEU A 268 -1.71 2.87 21.45
N ALA A 269 -2.74 3.54 20.92
CA ALA A 269 -4.09 3.52 21.48
C ALA A 269 -4.83 2.18 21.26
N ASN A 270 -4.33 1.31 20.36
CA ASN A 270 -4.94 0.02 20.02
C ASN A 270 -6.38 0.14 19.49
N ASP A 271 -6.77 1.32 19.02
CA ASP A 271 -8.08 1.59 18.45
C ASP A 271 -8.06 1.24 16.95
N SER A 272 -8.82 0.22 16.57
CA SER A 272 -9.01 -0.16 15.17
C SER A 272 -9.70 0.98 14.41
N TYR A 273 -8.99 1.60 13.48
CA TYR A 273 -9.52 2.67 12.63
C TYR A 273 -10.63 2.12 11.72
N THR A 274 -11.87 2.58 11.91
CA THR A 274 -12.96 2.35 10.96
C THR A 274 -13.17 3.63 10.15
N TYR A 275 -12.76 3.60 8.88
CA TYR A 275 -12.99 4.67 7.92
C TYR A 275 -14.50 4.80 7.68
N ASN A 276 -15.11 5.90 8.12
CA ASN A 276 -16.49 6.22 7.79
C ASN A 276 -16.50 7.20 6.61
N THR A 277 -16.49 6.65 5.39
CA THR A 277 -16.64 7.42 4.15
C THR A 277 -18.12 7.75 3.91
N ASN A 278 -18.65 8.73 4.66
CA ASN A 278 -19.94 9.32 4.29
C ASN A 278 -19.76 10.24 3.09
N GLY A 279 -19.85 9.67 1.89
CA GLY A 279 -20.16 10.41 0.65
C GLY A 279 -19.23 10.14 -0.53
N ILE A 280 -19.30 8.93 -1.11
CA ILE A 280 -19.36 8.60 -2.55
C ILE A 280 -19.34 7.07 -2.64
N ILE A 281 -20.32 6.51 -3.34
CA ILE A 281 -20.63 5.07 -3.35
C ILE A 281 -19.85 4.40 -4.49
N ASN A 282 -19.32 3.21 -4.19
CA ASN A 282 -18.64 2.21 -5.03
C ASN A 282 -17.12 2.14 -4.88
N ASP A 283 -16.65 1.63 -3.73
CA ASP A 283 -15.80 0.43 -3.71
C ASP A 283 -15.80 -0.18 -2.30
N GLU A 284 -15.92 -1.50 -2.26
CA GLU A 284 -16.21 -2.28 -1.06
C GLU A 284 -14.90 -2.63 -0.33
N PHE A 285 -14.64 -1.94 0.80
CA PHE A 285 -13.69 -2.39 1.81
C PHE A 285 -14.42 -2.59 3.14
N VAL A 286 -14.76 -3.85 3.43
CA VAL A 286 -15.32 -4.26 4.72
C VAL A 286 -14.27 -5.05 5.47
N VAL A 287 -13.69 -4.45 6.51
CA VAL A 287 -12.99 -5.20 7.56
C VAL A 287 -13.96 -5.39 8.71
N THR A 288 -14.41 -6.62 8.91
CA THR A 288 -14.91 -7.09 10.21
C THR A 288 -14.19 -8.38 10.60
N PRO A 289 -13.87 -8.57 11.90
CA PRO A 289 -13.14 -9.73 12.37
C PRO A 289 -14.11 -10.88 12.61
N LYS A 290 -14.33 -11.73 11.60
CA LYS A 290 -14.71 -13.14 11.80
C LYS A 290 -14.73 -13.93 10.49
N ASN A 291 -13.93 -15.00 10.51
CA ASN A 291 -13.78 -16.10 9.56
C ASN A 291 -12.76 -15.88 8.42
N PRO A 292 -11.96 -16.92 8.13
CA PRO A 292 -10.71 -16.80 7.39
C PRO A 292 -10.99 -16.64 5.89
N LEU A 293 -10.46 -15.58 5.29
CA LEU A 293 -10.26 -15.55 3.84
C LEU A 293 -9.08 -16.48 3.51
N VAL A 294 -9.38 -17.57 2.81
CA VAL A 294 -8.36 -18.33 2.08
C VAL A 294 -7.99 -17.49 0.85
N LEU A 295 -6.88 -16.76 0.94
CA LEU A 295 -6.26 -16.13 -0.22
C LEU A 295 -5.38 -17.17 -0.90
N ASN A 296 -5.78 -17.58 -2.10
CA ASN A 296 -4.93 -18.36 -2.99
C ASN A 296 -3.85 -17.45 -3.59
N SER A 297 -2.61 -17.89 -3.47
CA SER A 297 -1.42 -17.29 -4.07
C SER A 297 -1.63 -17.09 -5.57
N ASN A 298 -1.73 -15.82 -6.00
CA ASN A 298 -1.33 -15.26 -7.31
C ASN A 298 -2.24 -14.08 -7.66
N LYS A 299 -1.90 -12.86 -7.22
CA LYS A 299 -2.13 -11.60 -7.97
C LYS A 299 -1.14 -10.53 -7.49
N GLU A 300 -0.23 -10.13 -8.36
CA GLU A 300 0.50 -8.88 -8.25
C GLU A 300 -0.44 -7.70 -8.56
N ILE A 301 -0.27 -6.59 -7.85
CA ILE A 301 -0.95 -5.33 -8.12
C ILE A 301 -0.19 -4.65 -9.26
N MET A 302 -0.82 -4.54 -10.44
CA MET A 302 -0.33 -3.72 -11.54
C MET A 302 -1.17 -2.46 -11.63
N MET A 303 -0.59 -1.31 -11.26
CA MET A 303 -1.15 -0.01 -11.62
C MET A 303 -0.84 0.25 -13.09
N ILE A 304 -1.86 0.26 -13.93
CA ILE A 304 -1.80 0.87 -15.25
C ILE A 304 -2.80 2.02 -15.26
N GLU A 305 -2.28 3.23 -15.39
CA GLU A 305 -3.04 4.37 -15.85
C GLU A 305 -3.19 4.24 -17.37
N GLN A 306 -4.41 4.24 -17.90
CA GLN A 306 -4.68 4.84 -19.20
C GLN A 306 -6.16 5.14 -19.45
N SER A 307 -6.36 6.31 -20.04
CA SER A 307 -7.59 6.97 -20.40
C SER A 307 -8.49 6.17 -21.37
N ASP A 308 -9.78 6.29 -21.09
CA ASP A 308 -10.94 6.22 -22.01
C ASP A 308 -11.58 4.85 -22.33
N ASN A 309 -12.54 4.52 -21.45
CA ASN A 309 -13.78 3.75 -21.63
C ASN A 309 -13.73 2.23 -21.90
N LEU A 310 -14.16 1.46 -20.88
CA LEU A 310 -14.56 0.06 -20.97
C LEU A 310 -16.08 -0.07 -21.14
N LEU A 311 -16.51 -0.68 -22.24
CA LEU A 311 -17.89 -1.09 -22.49
C LEU A 311 -18.02 -2.58 -22.17
N LEU A 312 -18.71 -2.94 -21.10
CA LEU A 312 -19.05 -4.34 -20.78
C LEU A 312 -20.40 -4.71 -21.39
N ARG A 313 -20.40 -5.68 -22.31
CA ARG A 313 -21.61 -6.41 -22.73
C ARG A 313 -21.33 -7.90 -22.66
N PHE A 314 -22.05 -8.60 -21.79
CA PHE A 314 -22.13 -10.06 -21.78
C PHE A 314 -23.34 -10.49 -22.58
N ASP A 315 -23.13 -11.20 -23.69
CA ASP A 315 -24.15 -12.05 -24.29
C ASP A 315 -23.60 -13.48 -24.31
N GLY A 316 -24.29 -14.38 -23.59
CA GLY A 316 -23.94 -15.79 -23.48
C GLY A 316 -24.22 -16.54 -24.78
N GLY A 317 -23.34 -17.49 -25.09
CA GLY A 317 -23.50 -18.40 -26.21
C GLY A 317 -22.36 -19.41 -26.26
N SER A 318 -22.73 -20.68 -26.30
CA SER A 318 -21.88 -21.87 -26.22
C SER A 318 -20.73 -21.96 -27.26
N THR A 319 -19.79 -22.86 -26.91
CA THR A 319 -18.76 -23.56 -27.71
C THR A 319 -17.39 -22.91 -27.88
N GLY A 320 -16.42 -23.47 -27.16
CA GLY A 320 -15.06 -23.73 -27.65
C GLY A 320 -14.06 -22.56 -27.61
N TYR A 321 -12.83 -22.95 -27.28
CA TYR A 321 -11.55 -22.24 -27.45
C TYR A 321 -11.06 -21.38 -26.29
N GLY A 322 -9.81 -21.68 -25.92
CA GLY A 322 -9.09 -21.13 -24.78
C GLY A 322 -8.70 -19.68 -24.95
N THR A 323 -8.48 -19.04 -23.81
CA THR A 323 -8.04 -17.66 -23.70
C THR A 323 -6.53 -17.61 -23.45
N PHE A 324 -5.84 -17.00 -24.42
CA PHE A 324 -4.52 -16.39 -24.26
C PHE A 324 -4.62 -15.21 -23.28
N ASP A 325 -3.62 -15.08 -22.40
CA ASP A 325 -3.23 -13.79 -21.83
C ASP A 325 -1.79 -13.53 -22.26
N ALA A 326 -1.55 -12.37 -22.86
CA ALA A 326 -0.33 -12.01 -23.56
C ALA A 326 0.17 -10.67 -23.04
N ALA A 327 1.35 -10.68 -22.43
CA ALA A 327 2.20 -9.51 -22.32
C ALA A 327 3.63 -9.93 -22.65
N PHE A 328 3.99 -9.86 -23.94
CA PHE A 328 5.23 -9.30 -24.48
C PHE A 328 5.19 -9.45 -26.02
N TYR A 329 5.22 -8.32 -26.72
CA TYR A 329 5.42 -8.27 -28.16
C TYR A 329 6.90 -8.56 -28.46
N ASP A 330 7.21 -9.77 -28.91
CA ASP A 330 8.06 -9.94 -30.08
C ASP A 330 7.59 -11.16 -30.89
N THR A 331 7.51 -10.97 -32.19
CA THR A 331 7.04 -11.94 -33.16
C THR A 331 8.05 -13.09 -33.28
N ILE A 332 7.88 -14.14 -32.46
CA ILE A 332 8.66 -15.37 -32.61
C ILE A 332 7.86 -16.37 -33.44
N ASN A 333 8.29 -16.54 -34.69
CA ASN A 333 7.93 -17.65 -35.58
C ASN A 333 7.97 -18.98 -34.81
N CYS A 334 7.00 -19.87 -35.05
CA CYS A 334 6.86 -21.21 -34.47
C CYS A 334 8.01 -22.21 -34.79
N ASN A 335 9.23 -21.74 -35.03
CA ASN A 335 10.44 -22.53 -35.29
C ASN A 335 11.65 -22.10 -34.44
N ASN A 336 11.52 -21.10 -33.56
CA ASN A 336 12.65 -20.58 -32.79
C ASN A 336 12.55 -20.97 -31.31
N ALA A 337 13.61 -21.65 -30.86
CA ALA A 337 13.89 -22.08 -29.50
C ALA A 337 13.66 -20.98 -28.44
N LEU A 338 13.02 -21.33 -27.32
CA LEU A 338 13.04 -20.51 -26.11
C LEU A 338 14.41 -20.68 -25.41
N PRO A 339 15.07 -19.60 -24.95
CA PRO A 339 16.33 -19.71 -24.23
C PRO A 339 16.12 -20.32 -22.84
N ILE A 340 16.91 -21.33 -22.47
CA ILE A 340 17.13 -21.69 -21.06
C ILE A 340 18.16 -20.70 -20.50
N ASN A 341 17.78 -19.97 -19.46
CA ASN A 341 18.75 -19.25 -18.66
C ASN A 341 19.51 -20.26 -17.79
N VAL A 342 20.68 -20.68 -18.26
CA VAL A 342 21.66 -21.37 -17.41
C VAL A 342 22.25 -20.29 -16.50
N VAL A 343 21.78 -20.23 -15.25
CA VAL A 343 22.34 -19.35 -14.24
C VAL A 343 23.53 -20.07 -13.60
N SER A 344 24.65 -20.09 -14.32
CA SER A 344 25.97 -20.40 -13.78
C SER A 344 26.77 -19.12 -13.63
N GLY A 345 27.65 -19.04 -12.63
CA GLY A 345 28.72 -18.02 -12.59
C GLY A 345 29.77 -18.18 -13.71
N GLU A 346 29.43 -18.94 -14.75
CA GLU A 346 30.24 -19.34 -15.91
C GLU A 346 29.32 -19.18 -17.14
N THR A 347 29.83 -18.68 -18.27
CA THR A 347 29.03 -18.25 -19.43
C THR A 347 28.64 -19.42 -20.34
N GLY A 348 27.41 -19.93 -20.25
CA GLY A 348 26.91 -20.93 -21.21
C GLY A 348 25.42 -20.77 -21.48
N LEU A 349 25.02 -20.41 -22.70
CA LEU A 349 23.60 -20.33 -23.10
C LEU A 349 23.14 -21.70 -23.63
N GLY A 350 22.11 -22.30 -23.01
CA GLY A 350 21.43 -23.50 -23.51
C GLY A 350 20.30 -23.13 -24.49
N ILE A 351 20.07 -23.96 -25.53
CA ILE A 351 19.06 -23.71 -26.57
C ILE A 351 17.98 -24.81 -26.51
N VAL A 352 16.72 -24.45 -26.23
CA VAL A 352 15.64 -25.44 -26.27
C VAL A 352 15.13 -25.65 -27.69
N SER A 353 15.50 -26.74 -28.35
CA SER A 353 14.89 -27.10 -29.63
C SER A 353 13.63 -27.96 -29.44
N GLY A 354 12.53 -27.59 -30.10
CA GLY A 354 11.40 -28.49 -30.31
C GLY A 354 10.17 -28.30 -29.41
N ILE A 355 10.04 -27.22 -28.64
CA ILE A 355 8.82 -26.99 -27.84
C ILE A 355 7.60 -26.76 -28.75
N SER A 356 6.64 -27.66 -28.66
CA SER A 356 5.24 -27.42 -29.02
C SER A 356 4.45 -27.52 -27.72
N GLN A 357 4.16 -26.35 -27.12
CA GLN A 357 3.42 -26.14 -25.86
C GLN A 357 4.25 -26.19 -24.57
N SER A 358 4.90 -25.08 -24.22
CA SER A 358 5.10 -24.75 -22.80
C SER A 358 3.78 -24.19 -22.28
N THR A 359 2.90 -25.07 -21.82
CA THR A 359 1.80 -24.63 -20.95
C THR A 359 2.38 -24.48 -19.55
N SER A 360 2.17 -23.32 -18.92
CA SER A 360 2.59 -23.09 -17.54
C SER A 360 1.83 -24.05 -16.62
N TYR A 361 2.51 -25.10 -16.13
CA TYR A 361 1.96 -26.01 -15.14
C TYR A 361 2.28 -25.53 -13.73
N SER A 362 1.56 -26.03 -12.72
CA SER A 362 1.91 -25.83 -11.31
C SER A 362 3.36 -26.30 -11.07
N THR A 363 4.25 -25.35 -10.87
CA THR A 363 5.68 -25.54 -10.59
C THR A 363 5.88 -26.01 -9.15
N LYS A 364 7.04 -26.59 -8.84
CA LYS A 364 7.43 -26.87 -7.46
C LYS A 364 8.17 -25.68 -6.86
N ILE A 365 9.02 -25.05 -7.66
CA ILE A 365 9.90 -23.93 -7.30
C ILE A 365 9.77 -22.85 -8.37
N GLY A 366 9.62 -21.59 -7.97
CA GLY A 366 9.51 -20.45 -8.89
C GLY A 366 8.34 -20.58 -9.89
N ASN A 367 8.45 -19.93 -11.05
CA ASN A 367 7.39 -19.82 -12.06
C ASN A 367 7.60 -20.65 -13.33
N SER A 368 8.69 -21.42 -13.43
CA SER A 368 9.11 -22.06 -14.69
C SER A 368 9.56 -23.52 -14.53
N ALA A 369 8.61 -24.47 -14.59
CA ALA A 369 8.89 -25.90 -14.74
C ALA A 369 8.66 -26.36 -16.18
N MET A 370 9.34 -27.43 -16.60
CA MET A 370 9.16 -28.02 -17.94
C MET A 370 8.28 -29.25 -17.86
N TYR A 371 7.20 -29.26 -18.66
CA TYR A 371 6.39 -30.45 -18.88
C TYR A 371 6.85 -31.20 -20.12
N PHE A 372 7.06 -32.49 -19.96
CA PHE A 372 7.39 -33.42 -21.02
C PHE A 372 6.19 -34.34 -21.22
N SER A 373 5.51 -34.16 -22.36
CA SER A 373 4.47 -35.10 -22.78
C SER A 373 5.13 -36.36 -23.31
N ASP A 374 4.49 -37.51 -23.07
CA ASP A 374 4.76 -38.83 -23.66
C ASP A 374 5.00 -38.86 -25.19
N ASN A 375 4.67 -37.78 -25.91
CA ASN A 375 5.03 -37.55 -27.31
C ASN A 375 6.56 -37.37 -27.54
N LYS A 376 7.31 -38.46 -27.35
CA LYS A 376 8.59 -38.94 -27.95
C LYS A 376 9.53 -38.00 -28.74
N ASN A 377 9.60 -36.69 -28.51
CA ASN A 377 10.52 -35.78 -29.23
C ASN A 377 10.87 -34.50 -28.45
N PHE A 378 10.47 -34.37 -27.19
CA PHE A 378 10.65 -33.12 -26.44
C PHE A 378 11.83 -33.23 -25.48
N ALA A 379 12.84 -32.38 -25.69
CA ALA A 379 14.02 -32.30 -24.84
C ALA A 379 14.48 -30.86 -24.70
N ALA A 380 14.95 -30.50 -23.51
CA ALA A 380 15.77 -29.31 -23.33
C ALA A 380 17.23 -29.67 -23.66
N ASN A 381 17.76 -29.08 -24.73
CA ASN A 381 19.09 -29.39 -25.27
C ASN A 381 20.13 -28.37 -24.78
N ILE A 382 21.19 -28.87 -24.16
CA ILE A 382 22.39 -28.09 -23.86
C ILE A 382 23.48 -28.57 -24.84
N PRO A 383 23.93 -27.70 -25.76
CA PRO A 383 24.87 -28.10 -26.80
C PRO A 383 26.16 -28.71 -26.24
N ASP A 384 26.70 -29.67 -26.97
CA ASP A 384 27.99 -30.30 -26.68
C ASP A 384 29.17 -29.30 -26.67
N SER A 385 29.03 -28.14 -27.31
CA SER A 385 30.07 -27.10 -27.33
C SER A 385 30.36 -26.46 -25.95
N ILE A 386 29.62 -26.81 -24.91
CA ILE A 386 29.80 -26.31 -23.54
C ILE A 386 30.80 -27.20 -22.79
N ALA A 387 32.04 -26.72 -22.68
CA ALA A 387 33.19 -27.49 -22.20
C ALA A 387 33.01 -28.03 -20.76
N GLU A 388 32.19 -27.36 -19.94
CA GLU A 388 31.90 -27.71 -18.56
C GLU A 388 31.21 -29.07 -18.43
N PHE A 389 30.45 -29.47 -19.46
CA PHE A 389 29.75 -30.77 -19.57
C PHE A 389 30.57 -31.84 -20.31
N ASP A 390 31.72 -31.44 -20.88
CA ASP A 390 32.59 -32.25 -21.76
C ASP A 390 33.91 -32.64 -21.09
N ARG A 391 33.85 -32.91 -19.78
CA ARG A 391 35.01 -33.30 -18.98
C ARG A 391 34.79 -34.58 -18.20
N ASN A 392 35.89 -35.13 -17.70
CA ASN A 392 35.85 -36.19 -16.70
C ASN A 392 35.62 -35.58 -15.32
N TYR A 393 34.64 -36.10 -14.60
CA TYR A 393 34.37 -35.71 -13.23
C TYR A 393 35.02 -36.69 -12.27
N THR A 394 35.77 -36.19 -11.30
CA THR A 394 36.18 -36.95 -10.11
C THR A 394 35.11 -36.84 -9.02
N ASN A 395 34.35 -35.75 -9.01
CA ASN A 395 33.21 -35.55 -8.16
C ASN A 395 32.08 -34.93 -8.98
N PHE A 396 30.85 -35.34 -8.71
CA PHE A 396 29.70 -34.90 -9.50
C PHE A 396 28.41 -34.99 -8.67
N THR A 397 27.51 -34.03 -8.87
CA THR A 397 26.14 -34.12 -8.37
C THR A 397 25.17 -33.68 -9.46
N VAL A 398 24.05 -34.39 -9.57
CA VAL A 398 22.87 -33.94 -10.30
C VAL A 398 21.67 -33.98 -9.37
N SER A 399 20.81 -32.96 -9.43
CA SER A 399 19.65 -32.82 -8.57
C SER A 399 18.50 -32.15 -9.31
N LEU A 400 17.26 -32.57 -9.06
CA LEU A 400 16.05 -32.03 -9.70
C LEU A 400 14.79 -32.35 -8.90
N TRP A 401 13.71 -31.65 -9.21
CA TRP A 401 12.35 -32.05 -8.82
C TRP A 401 11.65 -32.72 -9.98
N TYR A 402 10.99 -33.85 -9.72
CA TYR A 402 10.24 -34.58 -10.74
C TYR A 402 8.84 -34.95 -10.24
N LYS A 403 7.83 -34.71 -11.09
CA LYS A 403 6.43 -35.11 -10.90
C LYS A 403 5.98 -35.93 -12.11
N PRO A 404 5.97 -37.28 -12.03
CA PRO A 404 5.51 -38.11 -13.13
C PRO A 404 3.99 -37.97 -13.33
N ASP A 405 3.50 -38.15 -14.56
CA ASP A 405 2.06 -38.14 -14.84
C ASP A 405 1.34 -39.38 -14.30
N SER A 406 2.03 -40.52 -14.30
CA SER A 406 1.49 -41.83 -13.93
C SER A 406 2.44 -42.64 -13.05
N ASP A 407 1.88 -43.59 -12.28
CA ASP A 407 2.64 -44.48 -11.39
C ASP A 407 3.40 -45.57 -12.15
N ASN A 408 2.94 -45.89 -13.36
CA ASN A 408 3.62 -46.74 -14.34
C ASN A 408 3.50 -46.08 -15.71
N ASP A 409 4.53 -46.21 -16.53
CA ASP A 409 4.45 -45.77 -17.91
C ASP A 409 3.63 -46.78 -18.72
N ALA A 410 2.60 -46.32 -19.42
CA ALA A 410 1.72 -47.20 -20.20
C ALA A 410 2.44 -47.81 -21.42
N ASP A 411 3.54 -47.19 -21.86
CA ASP A 411 4.25 -47.54 -23.09
C ASP A 411 5.42 -48.51 -22.88
N ASN A 412 5.69 -48.97 -21.65
CA ASN A 412 6.86 -49.80 -21.30
C ASN A 412 8.21 -49.17 -21.70
N ASN A 413 8.30 -47.82 -21.67
CA ASN A 413 9.51 -47.08 -22.02
C ASN A 413 10.14 -46.41 -20.79
N ASN A 414 11.47 -46.37 -20.78
CA ASN A 414 12.19 -45.67 -19.72
C ASN A 414 11.96 -44.17 -19.83
N ASN A 415 11.73 -43.51 -18.70
CA ASN A 415 11.55 -42.07 -18.62
C ASN A 415 12.89 -41.40 -18.34
N PHE A 416 13.57 -40.90 -19.37
CA PHE A 416 14.87 -40.24 -19.23
C PHE A 416 14.71 -38.81 -18.72
N LEU A 417 15.09 -38.58 -17.45
CA LEU A 417 14.89 -37.29 -16.79
C LEU A 417 15.98 -36.29 -17.18
N ILE A 418 17.23 -36.74 -17.14
CA ILE A 418 18.39 -35.93 -17.55
C ILE A 418 19.57 -36.83 -17.85
N GLY A 419 20.37 -36.48 -18.85
CA GLY A 419 21.61 -37.17 -19.10
C GLY A 419 22.41 -36.60 -20.26
N LYS A 420 23.69 -36.96 -20.27
CA LYS A 420 24.61 -36.72 -21.39
C LYS A 420 25.13 -38.08 -21.84
N MET A 421 24.38 -38.76 -22.71
CA MET A 421 24.76 -40.07 -23.24
C MET A 421 24.10 -40.39 -24.58
N GLY A 422 24.86 -40.94 -25.52
CA GLY A 422 24.38 -41.37 -26.84
C GLY A 422 24.08 -42.87 -26.98
N ILE A 423 23.47 -43.24 -28.10
CA ILE A 423 23.09 -44.63 -28.45
C ILE A 423 24.29 -45.42 -28.99
N THR A 424 25.04 -44.81 -29.90
CA THR A 424 26.23 -45.39 -30.55
C THR A 424 27.43 -45.38 -29.62
N ASP A 425 27.51 -44.35 -28.79
CA ASP A 425 28.53 -44.14 -27.77
C ASP A 425 27.84 -44.14 -26.41
N GLN A 426 27.43 -45.32 -25.91
CA GLN A 426 26.85 -45.53 -24.57
C GLN A 426 27.87 -45.16 -23.48
N ARG A 427 28.10 -43.86 -23.34
CA ARG A 427 29.15 -43.19 -22.59
C ARG A 427 28.53 -41.97 -21.97
N GLY A 428 29.00 -41.58 -20.80
CA GLY A 428 28.44 -40.47 -20.06
C GLY A 428 27.70 -40.92 -18.81
N TRP A 429 26.58 -40.27 -18.55
CA TRP A 429 25.72 -40.52 -17.40
C TRP A 429 24.26 -40.19 -17.73
N GLN A 430 23.34 -40.81 -17.00
CA GLN A 430 21.92 -40.52 -17.08
C GLN A 430 21.22 -40.82 -15.76
N LEU A 431 20.15 -40.07 -15.51
CA LEU A 431 19.18 -40.30 -14.45
C LEU A 431 17.82 -40.56 -15.10
N TYR A 432 17.24 -41.72 -14.82
CA TYR A 432 15.99 -42.13 -15.45
C TYR A 432 15.13 -42.96 -14.52
N ARG A 433 13.84 -42.99 -14.84
CA ARG A 433 12.86 -43.83 -14.20
C ARG A 433 12.53 -45.02 -15.11
N TYR A 434 12.43 -46.21 -14.55
CA TYR A 434 11.97 -47.37 -15.31
C TYR A 434 10.48 -47.33 -15.59
N ASP A 435 10.11 -47.98 -16.68
CA ASP A 435 8.76 -48.13 -17.18
C ASP A 435 7.81 -48.93 -16.26
N ASP A 436 8.34 -50.02 -15.69
CA ASP A 436 7.60 -51.02 -14.94
C ASP A 436 7.49 -50.75 -13.44
N SER A 437 8.11 -49.66 -12.97
CA SER A 437 8.27 -49.40 -11.55
C SER A 437 8.50 -47.92 -11.24
N SER A 438 8.17 -47.49 -10.01
CA SER A 438 8.60 -46.20 -9.45
C SER A 438 10.12 -46.16 -9.18
N ARG A 439 10.94 -46.83 -10.00
CA ARG A 439 12.36 -47.10 -9.78
C ARG A 439 13.19 -46.05 -10.49
N ILE A 440 14.08 -45.39 -9.76
CA ILE A 440 15.06 -44.47 -10.33
C ILE A 440 16.42 -45.16 -10.39
N GLU A 441 17.09 -45.00 -11.52
CA GLU A 441 18.47 -45.43 -11.72
C GLU A 441 19.34 -44.25 -12.17
N PHE A 442 20.51 -44.16 -11.54
CA PHE A 442 21.62 -43.36 -12.01
C PHE A 442 22.66 -44.30 -12.63
N LEU A 443 22.78 -44.25 -13.97
CA LEU A 443 23.71 -45.06 -14.76
C LEU A 443 24.84 -44.17 -15.26
N PHE A 444 26.08 -44.65 -15.15
CA PHE A 444 27.26 -43.91 -15.58
C PHE A 444 28.39 -44.81 -16.08
N PHE A 445 29.30 -44.22 -16.84
CA PHE A 445 30.48 -44.87 -17.41
C PHE A 445 31.75 -44.10 -17.03
N ASP A 446 32.89 -44.80 -16.92
CA ASP A 446 34.21 -44.23 -16.57
C ASP A 446 35.03 -43.75 -17.77
N GLY A 447 34.57 -43.99 -19.01
CA GLY A 447 35.28 -43.54 -20.19
C GLY A 447 34.80 -44.20 -21.50
N PRO A 448 35.37 -43.78 -22.66
CA PRO A 448 34.99 -44.25 -24.00
C PRO A 448 35.09 -45.76 -24.26
N SER A 449 35.80 -46.50 -23.40
CA SER A 449 35.94 -47.97 -23.45
C SER A 449 35.56 -48.64 -22.12
N GLY A 450 34.91 -47.88 -21.24
CA GLY A 450 34.63 -48.23 -19.85
C GLY A 450 33.42 -49.15 -19.68
N SER A 451 33.37 -49.86 -18.54
CA SER A 451 32.18 -50.61 -18.10
C SER A 451 31.12 -49.66 -17.52
N SER A 452 29.84 -50.00 -17.63
CA SER A 452 28.79 -49.28 -16.91
C SER A 452 28.83 -49.60 -15.41
N GLN A 453 28.42 -48.63 -14.60
CA GLN A 453 27.97 -48.84 -13.23
C GLN A 453 26.64 -48.13 -13.06
N SER A 454 25.79 -48.69 -12.21
CA SER A 454 24.55 -48.03 -11.84
C SER A 454 24.24 -48.20 -10.37
N ILE A 455 23.43 -47.27 -9.89
CA ILE A 455 22.78 -47.35 -8.61
C ILE A 455 21.28 -47.16 -8.80
N THR A 456 20.51 -48.04 -8.19
CA THR A 456 19.08 -48.12 -8.41
C THR A 456 18.36 -48.18 -7.08
N ARG A 457 17.15 -47.62 -7.01
CA ARG A 457 16.22 -47.87 -5.90
C ARG A 457 14.92 -48.48 -6.40
N THR A 458 14.63 -49.70 -5.94
CA THR A 458 13.52 -50.53 -6.43
C THR A 458 12.18 -50.31 -5.70
N ALA A 459 12.13 -49.48 -4.65
CA ALA A 459 10.90 -49.27 -3.86
C ALA A 459 10.78 -47.86 -3.29
N GLY A 460 9.58 -47.26 -3.39
CA GLY A 460 9.24 -45.95 -2.81
C GLY A 460 9.86 -44.76 -3.54
N GLY A 461 9.89 -44.81 -4.87
CA GLY A 461 10.31 -43.66 -5.69
C GLY A 461 9.14 -42.77 -6.11
N PRO A 462 9.34 -41.91 -7.14
CA PRO A 462 8.36 -40.90 -7.51
C PRO A 462 7.01 -41.50 -7.86
N MET A 463 5.95 -40.93 -7.28
CA MET A 463 4.55 -41.34 -7.49
C MET A 463 3.85 -40.34 -8.39
N ALA A 464 2.84 -40.82 -9.12
CA ALA A 464 2.00 -40.03 -10.02
C ALA A 464 1.55 -38.74 -9.35
N ASN A 465 1.69 -37.63 -10.07
CA ASN A 465 1.21 -36.31 -9.68
C ASN A 465 1.78 -35.78 -8.35
N LYS A 466 2.87 -36.37 -7.84
CA LYS A 466 3.59 -35.90 -6.67
C LYS A 466 5.03 -35.53 -6.99
N PHE A 467 5.41 -34.28 -6.71
CA PHE A 467 6.80 -33.86 -6.77
C PHE A 467 7.66 -34.66 -5.77
N THR A 468 8.77 -35.17 -6.26
CA THR A 468 9.81 -35.84 -5.50
C THR A 468 11.14 -35.15 -5.82
N HIS A 469 11.89 -34.77 -4.79
CA HIS A 469 13.25 -34.26 -5.00
C HIS A 469 14.18 -35.45 -5.20
N ILE A 470 14.93 -35.47 -6.30
CA ILE A 470 15.84 -36.56 -6.66
C ILE A 470 17.23 -35.99 -6.80
N ALA A 471 18.21 -36.59 -6.13
CA ALA A 471 19.61 -36.26 -6.32
C ALA A 471 20.47 -37.52 -6.45
N ALA A 472 21.53 -37.44 -7.26
CA ALA A 472 22.57 -38.45 -7.33
C ALA A 472 23.94 -37.78 -7.17
N THR A 473 24.78 -38.33 -6.29
CA THR A 473 26.15 -37.87 -6.07
C THR A 473 27.13 -38.97 -6.45
N PHE A 474 28.26 -38.59 -7.03
CA PHE A 474 29.38 -39.46 -7.38
C PHE A 474 30.66 -38.84 -6.81
N ALA A 475 31.36 -39.60 -5.96
CA ALA A 475 32.68 -39.30 -5.47
C ALA A 475 33.64 -40.42 -5.88
N ALA A 476 34.63 -40.10 -6.72
CA ALA A 476 35.53 -41.07 -7.32
C ALA A 476 36.25 -41.92 -6.26
N ASN A 477 36.24 -43.24 -6.47
CA ASN A 477 36.83 -44.23 -5.56
C ASN A 477 36.27 -44.24 -4.12
N ASP A 478 35.17 -43.54 -3.85
CA ASP A 478 34.57 -43.45 -2.51
C ASP A 478 33.13 -43.97 -2.52
N ALA A 479 32.18 -43.15 -2.98
CA ALA A 479 30.76 -43.50 -2.95
C ALA A 479 29.97 -42.91 -4.12
N VAL A 480 28.93 -43.64 -4.53
CA VAL A 480 27.83 -43.11 -5.35
C VAL A 480 26.56 -43.24 -4.53
N CYS A 481 25.83 -42.14 -4.35
CA CYS A 481 24.63 -42.11 -3.53
C CYS A 481 23.43 -41.61 -4.33
N LEU A 482 22.28 -42.24 -4.11
CA LEU A 482 20.98 -41.77 -4.62
C LEU A 482 20.17 -41.25 -3.44
N TYR A 483 19.45 -40.15 -3.65
CA TYR A 483 18.64 -39.48 -2.64
C TYR A 483 17.23 -39.21 -3.14
N PHE A 484 16.22 -39.42 -2.29
CA PHE A 484 14.85 -38.94 -2.49
C PHE A 484 14.42 -38.08 -1.30
N ASP A 485 13.81 -36.94 -1.57
CA ASP A 485 13.26 -36.04 -0.57
C ASP A 485 14.28 -35.75 0.55
N GLY A 486 15.53 -35.46 0.15
CA GLY A 486 16.64 -35.12 1.05
C GLY A 486 17.29 -36.30 1.76
N LYS A 487 16.73 -37.51 1.68
CA LYS A 487 17.22 -38.72 2.37
C LYS A 487 18.05 -39.57 1.44
N GLN A 488 19.14 -40.16 1.92
CA GLN A 488 19.89 -41.16 1.15
C GLN A 488 19.08 -42.47 1.08
N VAL A 489 18.98 -43.03 -0.11
CA VAL A 489 18.07 -44.15 -0.39
C VAL A 489 18.75 -45.37 -0.99
N SER A 490 19.94 -45.17 -1.56
CA SER A 490 20.82 -46.23 -2.04
C SER A 490 22.25 -45.70 -2.02
N SER A 491 23.23 -46.56 -1.77
CA SER A 491 24.64 -46.24 -2.02
C SER A 491 25.42 -47.40 -2.63
N LEU A 492 26.42 -47.06 -3.44
CA LEU A 492 27.48 -47.95 -3.92
C LEU A 492 28.80 -47.44 -3.34
N ILE A 493 29.44 -48.25 -2.50
CA ILE A 493 30.67 -47.88 -1.77
C ILE A 493 31.88 -48.77 -2.13
N SER A 494 31.68 -49.77 -2.99
CA SER A 494 32.71 -50.72 -3.38
C SER A 494 32.91 -50.70 -4.87
N ASN A 495 34.17 -50.74 -5.32
CA ASN A 495 34.54 -50.69 -6.73
C ASN A 495 34.03 -49.43 -7.45
N VAL A 496 33.82 -48.32 -6.73
CA VAL A 496 33.41 -47.05 -7.34
C VAL A 496 34.48 -46.61 -8.32
N LYS A 497 34.06 -46.25 -9.54
CA LYS A 497 34.95 -45.79 -10.61
C LYS A 497 35.76 -44.55 -10.20
N SER A 498 36.93 -44.39 -10.79
CA SER A 498 37.82 -43.24 -10.55
C SER A 498 37.39 -41.96 -11.28
N SER A 499 36.44 -42.08 -12.22
CA SER A 499 35.91 -40.96 -13.00
C SER A 499 34.51 -41.27 -13.54
N LEU A 500 33.77 -40.22 -13.87
CA LEU A 500 32.47 -40.24 -14.53
C LEU A 500 32.51 -39.44 -15.84
N ASN A 501 31.56 -39.74 -16.73
CA ASN A 501 31.31 -39.18 -18.06
C ASN A 501 32.13 -39.90 -19.14
N GLY A 502 33.44 -39.65 -19.18
CA GLY A 502 34.21 -39.87 -20.40
C GLY A 502 33.80 -38.86 -21.47
N ILE A 503 34.78 -38.17 -22.06
CA ILE A 503 34.53 -37.19 -23.14
C ILE A 503 33.67 -37.86 -24.23
N ASN A 504 32.46 -37.35 -24.44
CA ASN A 504 31.54 -37.81 -25.48
C ASN A 504 30.87 -36.59 -26.12
N ASN A 505 30.59 -36.69 -27.42
CA ASN A 505 30.15 -35.58 -28.26
C ASN A 505 28.63 -35.41 -28.33
N LYS A 506 27.93 -35.77 -27.25
CA LYS A 506 26.47 -35.82 -27.19
C LYS A 506 25.94 -34.66 -26.37
N PRO A 507 24.86 -33.98 -26.77
CA PRO A 507 24.30 -32.92 -25.96
C PRO A 507 23.87 -33.44 -24.58
N LEU A 508 23.95 -32.57 -23.57
CA LEU A 508 23.24 -32.80 -22.31
C LEU A 508 21.75 -32.52 -22.57
N GLN A 509 20.90 -33.46 -22.20
CA GLN A 509 19.46 -33.35 -22.39
C GLN A 509 18.71 -33.44 -21.07
N ILE A 510 17.66 -32.63 -20.93
CA ILE A 510 16.65 -32.74 -19.88
C ILE A 510 15.34 -33.21 -20.53
N GLY A 511 14.69 -34.18 -19.92
CA GLY A 511 13.49 -34.85 -20.40
C GLY A 511 13.72 -35.87 -21.52
N ASN A 512 14.98 -36.12 -21.88
CA ASN A 512 15.34 -37.11 -22.88
C ASN A 512 16.81 -37.58 -22.69
N ARG A 513 17.27 -38.50 -23.55
CA ARG A 513 18.61 -39.09 -23.54
C ARG A 513 19.36 -38.82 -24.85
N GLY A 514 20.33 -37.91 -24.81
CA GLY A 514 21.27 -37.62 -25.91
C GLY A 514 20.64 -37.49 -27.31
N ASP A 515 20.78 -38.52 -28.16
CA ASP A 515 20.22 -38.50 -29.53
C ASP A 515 18.96 -39.39 -29.68
N PHE A 516 18.38 -39.83 -28.56
CA PHE A 516 17.19 -40.70 -28.52
C PHE A 516 15.92 -39.86 -28.60
N SER A 517 14.91 -40.29 -29.35
CA SER A 517 13.57 -39.67 -29.36
C SER A 517 12.55 -40.51 -28.57
N ASP A 518 12.70 -41.83 -28.58
CA ASP A 518 11.58 -42.73 -28.28
C ASP A 518 11.31 -42.97 -26.78
N ASP A 519 12.16 -42.47 -25.89
CA ASP A 519 12.14 -42.70 -24.43
C ASP A 519 12.17 -41.35 -23.65
N SER A 520 11.34 -40.39 -24.07
CA SER A 520 11.24 -39.10 -23.40
C SER A 520 10.60 -39.23 -22.00
N ALA A 521 10.92 -38.32 -21.08
CA ALA A 521 10.21 -38.24 -19.81
C ALA A 521 8.72 -37.95 -20.03
N SER A 522 7.89 -38.51 -19.16
CA SER A 522 6.48 -38.15 -18.98
C SER A 522 6.31 -37.50 -17.62
N GLY A 523 5.89 -36.22 -17.62
CA GLY A 523 5.63 -35.44 -16.42
C GLY A 523 6.41 -34.12 -16.36
N ILE A 524 6.48 -33.53 -15.16
CA ILE A 524 7.10 -32.23 -14.93
C ILE A 524 8.48 -32.40 -14.30
N ILE A 525 9.49 -31.75 -14.87
CA ILE A 525 10.83 -31.58 -14.28
C ILE A 525 11.03 -30.11 -13.93
N ASP A 526 11.56 -29.84 -12.74
CA ASP A 526 11.76 -28.51 -12.19
C ASP A 526 13.10 -28.39 -11.44
N ASP A 527 13.62 -27.17 -11.35
CA ASP A 527 14.79 -26.74 -10.56
C ASP A 527 15.99 -27.72 -10.62
N VAL A 528 16.54 -27.86 -11.83
CA VAL A 528 17.66 -28.76 -12.14
C VAL A 528 18.99 -28.11 -11.77
N GLY A 529 19.80 -28.81 -10.96
CA GLY A 529 21.16 -28.43 -10.61
C GLY A 529 22.19 -29.50 -10.98
N ILE A 530 23.38 -29.04 -11.43
CA ILE A 530 24.55 -29.89 -11.66
C ILE A 530 25.77 -29.23 -11.00
N TRP A 531 26.57 -30.03 -10.31
CA TRP A 531 27.80 -29.60 -9.65
C TRP A 531 28.95 -30.51 -10.04
N ASP A 532 30.16 -29.95 -10.10
CA ASP A 532 31.42 -30.70 -10.24
C ASP A 532 32.03 -31.08 -8.88
N SER A 533 31.18 -31.13 -7.86
CA SER A 533 31.46 -31.62 -6.53
C SER A 533 30.42 -32.65 -6.12
N ALA A 534 30.80 -33.54 -5.20
CA ALA A 534 29.90 -34.49 -4.59
C ALA A 534 29.30 -33.81 -3.37
N LEU A 535 28.06 -33.32 -3.48
CA LEU A 535 27.40 -32.64 -2.38
C LEU A 535 27.20 -33.60 -1.21
N SER A 536 27.34 -33.08 0.01
CA SER A 536 27.12 -33.87 1.22
C SER A 536 25.65 -34.21 1.39
N ALA A 537 25.34 -35.31 2.08
CA ALA A 537 23.97 -35.67 2.42
C ALA A 537 23.26 -34.57 3.24
N GLN A 538 24.01 -33.81 4.05
CA GLN A 538 23.50 -32.63 4.77
C GLN A 538 23.07 -31.51 3.80
N THR A 539 23.87 -31.24 2.77
CA THR A 539 23.53 -30.23 1.74
C THR A 539 22.31 -30.67 0.94
N ILE A 540 22.22 -31.95 0.55
CA ILE A 540 21.05 -32.49 -0.16
C ILE A 540 19.78 -32.41 0.69
N ALA A 541 19.89 -32.65 2.00
CA ALA A 541 18.79 -32.47 2.94
C ALA A 541 18.31 -31.01 3.01
N ALA A 542 19.25 -30.06 3.09
CA ALA A 542 18.94 -28.62 3.13
C ALA A 542 18.28 -28.14 1.82
N ILE A 543 18.83 -28.52 0.66
CA ILE A 543 18.24 -28.24 -0.66
C ILE A 543 16.78 -28.70 -0.71
N HIS A 544 16.51 -29.95 -0.33
CA HIS A 544 15.16 -30.49 -0.35
C HIS A 544 14.22 -29.71 0.58
N ALA A 545 14.63 -29.49 1.83
CA ALA A 545 13.77 -28.85 2.81
C ALA A 545 13.47 -27.40 2.46
N MET A 546 14.47 -26.64 1.99
CA MET A 546 14.29 -25.25 1.59
C MET A 546 13.45 -25.11 0.33
N GLY A 547 13.67 -25.96 -0.68
CA GLY A 547 12.77 -26.01 -1.83
C GLY A 547 11.35 -26.43 -1.45
N LEU A 548 11.18 -27.29 -0.45
CA LEU A 548 9.86 -27.73 -0.01
C LEU A 548 9.11 -26.65 0.77
N PHE A 549 9.72 -26.10 1.82
CA PHE A 549 9.05 -25.24 2.81
C PHE A 549 9.15 -23.75 2.49
N GLU A 550 10.22 -23.33 1.82
CA GLU A 550 10.52 -21.92 1.54
C GLU A 550 10.46 -21.58 0.05
N GLY A 551 10.30 -22.59 -0.82
CA GLY A 551 10.26 -22.37 -2.27
C GLY A 551 11.57 -21.86 -2.85
N LEU A 552 12.70 -22.07 -2.16
CA LEU A 552 14.01 -21.62 -2.63
C LEU A 552 14.50 -22.44 -3.82
N ASN A 553 15.15 -21.75 -4.77
CA ASN A 553 15.85 -22.38 -5.89
C ASN A 553 17.05 -23.20 -5.38
N ILE A 554 17.46 -24.23 -6.14
CA ILE A 554 18.47 -25.19 -5.71
C ILE A 554 19.87 -24.61 -5.44
N ARG A 555 20.12 -23.39 -5.92
CA ARG A 555 21.38 -22.64 -5.75
C ARG A 555 21.23 -21.39 -4.88
N ASP A 556 20.11 -21.23 -4.20
CA ASP A 556 19.85 -20.07 -3.37
C ASP A 556 20.89 -19.96 -2.24
N GLU A 557 21.33 -18.74 -1.96
CA GLU A 557 22.33 -18.47 -0.93
C GLU A 557 21.81 -18.80 0.46
N ASP A 558 20.49 -18.73 0.67
CA ASP A 558 19.87 -19.05 1.95
C ASP A 558 20.00 -20.52 2.34
N ILE A 559 20.21 -21.42 1.37
CA ILE A 559 20.58 -22.81 1.66
C ILE A 559 21.94 -22.86 2.38
N THR A 560 22.89 -22.01 1.97
CA THR A 560 24.20 -21.89 2.62
C THR A 560 24.09 -21.20 3.98
N ASN A 561 23.21 -20.21 4.12
CA ASN A 561 22.93 -19.54 5.38
C ASN A 561 22.34 -20.52 6.41
N LEU A 562 21.38 -21.37 6.00
CA LEU A 562 20.83 -22.44 6.85
C LEU A 562 21.93 -23.38 7.37
N LEU A 563 22.81 -23.84 6.48
CA LEU A 563 23.89 -24.77 6.83
C LEU A 563 24.92 -24.12 7.76
N SER A 564 25.23 -22.85 7.54
CA SER A 564 26.14 -22.08 8.40
C SER A 564 25.53 -21.88 9.79
N ALA A 565 24.25 -21.50 9.87
CA ALA A 565 23.53 -21.36 11.13
C ALA A 565 23.43 -22.68 11.89
N PHE A 566 23.22 -23.80 11.20
CA PHE A 566 23.24 -25.13 11.80
C PHE A 566 24.62 -25.46 12.41
N ALA A 567 25.71 -25.24 11.66
CA ALA A 567 27.07 -25.49 12.13
C ALA A 567 27.43 -24.63 13.35
N GLU A 568 26.94 -23.39 13.39
CA GLU A 568 27.15 -22.44 14.49
C GLU A 568 26.15 -22.60 15.64
N LYS A 569 25.13 -23.47 15.49
CA LYS A 569 24.02 -23.66 16.43
C LYS A 569 23.26 -22.37 16.73
N LYS A 570 22.99 -21.58 15.69
CA LYS A 570 22.31 -20.28 15.74
C LYS A 570 20.95 -20.32 15.07
N LYS A 571 20.28 -19.17 15.08
CA LYS A 571 19.09 -18.87 14.26
C LYS A 571 19.52 -18.21 12.96
N THR A 572 18.71 -18.35 11.92
CA THR A 572 18.81 -17.58 10.68
C THR A 572 17.41 -17.24 10.17
N GLY A 573 17.25 -16.05 9.59
CA GLY A 573 16.08 -15.72 8.79
C GLY A 573 16.25 -16.32 7.40
N ILE A 574 15.17 -16.90 6.87
CA ILE A 574 15.05 -17.36 5.48
C ILE A 574 13.65 -16.97 5.04
N ASN A 575 13.53 -16.20 3.95
CA ASN A 575 12.29 -15.47 3.63
C ASN A 575 11.72 -14.76 4.88
N ASN A 576 10.46 -15.06 5.23
CA ASN A 576 9.75 -14.49 6.37
C ASN A 576 9.72 -15.44 7.59
N HIS A 577 10.60 -16.45 7.62
CA HIS A 577 10.64 -17.45 8.67
C HIS A 577 11.99 -17.48 9.38
N ILE A 578 11.95 -17.69 10.70
CA ILE A 578 13.15 -17.92 11.50
C ILE A 578 13.36 -19.43 11.65
N TRP A 579 14.52 -19.89 11.18
CA TRP A 579 14.99 -21.25 11.37
C TRP A 579 16.00 -21.30 12.51
N GLU A 580 15.78 -22.18 13.49
CA GLU A 580 16.63 -22.32 14.66
C GLU A 580 17.19 -23.74 14.83
N TYR A 581 18.44 -23.80 15.26
CA TYR A 581 19.07 -25.07 15.63
C TYR A 581 18.25 -25.81 16.70
N THR A 582 17.88 -27.05 16.39
CA THR A 582 17.04 -27.88 17.25
C THR A 582 17.63 -29.28 17.38
N THR A 583 17.65 -29.80 18.60
CA THR A 583 18.10 -31.17 18.89
C THR A 583 16.91 -32.11 19.06
N ASN A 584 17.16 -33.42 19.05
CA ASN A 584 16.15 -34.45 19.33
C ASN A 584 14.94 -34.47 18.38
N LEU A 585 15.13 -34.11 17.11
CA LEU A 585 14.05 -34.18 16.10
C LEU A 585 13.64 -35.64 15.77
N SER A 586 14.37 -36.63 16.30
CA SER A 586 13.96 -38.03 16.43
C SER A 586 13.76 -38.82 15.11
N VAL A 587 14.43 -38.42 14.03
CA VAL A 587 14.34 -39.04 12.70
C VAL A 587 15.70 -38.98 11.97
N PRO A 588 15.97 -39.84 10.96
CA PRO A 588 17.29 -39.89 10.29
C PRO A 588 17.62 -38.61 9.51
N LEU A 589 18.90 -38.41 9.19
CA LEU A 589 19.39 -37.34 8.30
C LEU A 589 18.50 -37.19 7.05
N GLY A 590 18.12 -35.96 6.73
CA GLY A 590 17.23 -35.64 5.61
C GLY A 590 15.75 -35.82 5.91
N ALA A 591 15.38 -36.28 7.11
CA ALA A 591 13.99 -36.28 7.51
C ALA A 591 13.47 -34.88 7.82
N ILE A 592 12.21 -34.69 7.44
CA ILE A 592 11.46 -33.47 7.61
C ILE A 592 10.15 -33.76 8.33
N GLY A 593 9.51 -32.72 8.86
CA GLY A 593 8.14 -32.79 9.38
C GLY A 593 7.61 -31.40 9.67
N GLY A 594 6.39 -31.33 10.19
CA GLY A 594 5.67 -30.07 10.30
C GLY A 594 5.24 -29.53 8.93
N GLY A 595 4.83 -28.27 8.90
CA GLY A 595 4.48 -27.54 7.69
C GLY A 595 4.77 -26.05 7.86
N SER A 596 5.12 -25.38 6.75
CA SER A 596 5.34 -23.93 6.66
C SER A 596 4.09 -23.17 7.12
N ASP A 597 2.90 -23.60 6.68
CA ASP A 597 1.61 -23.00 7.09
C ASP A 597 1.34 -23.06 8.59
N THR A 598 1.94 -24.04 9.28
CA THR A 598 1.82 -24.22 10.74
C THR A 598 3.03 -23.69 11.50
N CYS A 599 3.96 -23.02 10.80
CA CYS A 599 5.22 -22.49 11.28
C CYS A 599 6.05 -23.46 12.14
N ASN A 600 5.94 -24.77 11.90
CA ASN A 600 6.59 -25.79 12.72
C ASN A 600 7.42 -26.78 11.90
N ALA A 601 7.69 -26.42 10.64
CA ALA A 601 8.51 -27.19 9.73
C ALA A 601 9.89 -27.47 10.33
N PHE A 602 10.48 -28.62 10.01
CA PHE A 602 11.85 -28.92 10.41
C PHE A 602 12.56 -29.79 9.38
N VAL A 603 13.89 -29.78 9.43
CA VAL A 603 14.79 -30.66 8.68
C VAL A 603 15.92 -31.16 9.58
N VAL A 604 16.22 -32.45 9.53
CA VAL A 604 17.36 -33.06 10.22
C VAL A 604 18.60 -33.02 9.33
N LEU A 605 19.69 -32.47 9.87
CA LEU A 605 20.91 -32.13 9.15
C LEU A 605 22.15 -32.90 9.63
N ASP A 606 22.02 -33.76 10.64
CA ASP A 606 23.07 -34.71 11.02
C ASP A 606 22.52 -36.10 11.40
N SER A 607 23.43 -37.04 11.67
CA SER A 607 23.08 -38.40 12.09
C SER A 607 22.63 -38.52 13.55
N GLU A 608 22.81 -37.46 14.36
CA GLU A 608 22.44 -37.43 15.78
C GLU A 608 20.98 -36.99 15.96
N GLY A 609 20.30 -36.60 14.87
CA GLY A 609 18.93 -36.11 14.91
C GLY A 609 18.85 -34.62 15.26
N ASN A 610 19.94 -33.87 15.09
CA ASN A 610 19.91 -32.42 15.16
C ASN A 610 19.59 -31.84 13.78
N GLY A 611 19.00 -30.65 13.78
CA GLY A 611 18.59 -30.00 12.56
C GLY A 611 18.20 -28.55 12.76
N MET A 612 17.44 -28.05 11.81
CA MET A 612 16.86 -26.71 11.86
C MET A 612 15.34 -26.85 11.91
N ARG A 613 14.70 -26.07 12.77
CA ARG A 613 13.25 -26.01 12.90
C ARG A 613 12.79 -24.58 12.70
N MET A 614 11.74 -24.40 11.91
CA MET A 614 10.98 -23.17 11.82
C MET A 614 10.35 -22.91 13.18
N ASN A 615 10.69 -21.78 13.78
CA ASN A 615 10.14 -21.39 15.06
C ASN A 615 8.64 -21.09 14.89
N PRO A 616 7.73 -21.79 15.58
CA PRO A 616 6.31 -21.48 15.51
C PRO A 616 6.09 -20.07 16.04
N CYS A 617 5.79 -19.15 15.12
CA CYS A 617 5.28 -17.83 15.46
C CYS A 617 4.09 -18.02 16.39
N VAL A 618 4.29 -17.77 17.69
CA VAL A 618 3.18 -17.60 18.61
C VAL A 618 2.65 -16.19 18.32
N ASN A 619 1.88 -16.11 17.23
CA ASN A 619 1.40 -14.90 16.56
C ASN A 619 2.52 -14.10 15.87
N LEU A 620 2.41 -13.94 14.55
CA LEU A 620 2.96 -12.77 13.86
C LEU A 620 2.47 -11.55 14.63
N ILE A 621 3.32 -10.92 15.43
CA ILE A 621 3.00 -9.60 15.96
C ILE A 621 3.11 -8.72 14.72
N LEU A 622 1.99 -8.21 14.23
CA LEU A 622 1.85 -7.35 13.04
C LEU A 622 2.73 -6.07 13.07
N SER A 623 3.59 -5.92 14.08
CA SER A 623 4.45 -4.78 14.33
C SER A 623 5.90 -5.14 14.63
N ASP A 624 6.31 -6.39 14.38
CA ASP A 624 7.70 -6.85 14.48
C ASP A 624 8.32 -6.81 13.07
N PHE A 625 8.88 -5.65 12.73
CA PHE A 625 9.42 -5.34 11.41
C PHE A 625 10.86 -5.81 11.22
N ASN A 626 11.63 -5.96 12.30
CA ASN A 626 12.97 -6.54 12.26
C ASN A 626 12.92 -8.09 12.36
N GLN A 627 11.74 -8.65 12.60
CA GLN A 627 11.45 -10.09 12.66
C GLN A 627 12.26 -10.79 13.75
N ASP A 628 12.52 -10.12 14.87
CA ASP A 628 13.27 -10.68 16.01
C ASP A 628 12.36 -11.30 17.10
N CYS A 629 11.05 -11.29 16.87
CA CYS A 629 9.98 -11.72 17.77
C CYS A 629 9.76 -10.79 18.99
N ILE A 630 10.26 -9.55 18.94
CA ILE A 630 10.16 -8.55 20.01
C ILE A 630 9.83 -7.19 19.39
N VAL A 631 8.57 -6.74 19.48
CA VAL A 631 8.25 -5.35 19.10
C VAL A 631 8.95 -4.37 20.03
N ASN A 632 9.98 -3.73 19.52
CA ASN A 632 10.85 -2.83 20.25
C ASN A 632 11.24 -1.60 19.40
N PHE A 633 12.21 -0.83 19.89
CA PHE A 633 12.60 0.41 19.22
C PHE A 633 13.28 0.18 17.87
N GLU A 634 13.85 -1.01 17.64
CA GLU A 634 14.47 -1.39 16.37
C GLU A 634 13.41 -1.57 15.28
N ASP A 635 12.25 -2.15 15.58
CA ASP A 635 11.10 -2.21 14.65
C ASP A 635 10.61 -0.82 14.29
N PHE A 636 10.46 0.03 15.31
CA PHE A 636 10.09 1.42 15.11
C PHE A 636 11.12 2.16 14.26
N ALA A 637 12.41 1.93 14.47
CA ALA A 637 13.48 2.53 13.69
C ALA A 637 13.44 2.08 12.22
N ILE A 638 13.10 0.81 11.94
CA ILE A 638 12.90 0.30 10.58
C ILE A 638 11.72 1.00 9.91
N ILE A 639 10.56 1.06 10.59
CA ILE A 639 9.38 1.78 10.08
C ILE A 639 9.72 3.24 9.82
N ALA A 640 10.28 3.94 10.79
CA ALA A 640 10.63 5.36 10.68
C ALA A 640 11.67 5.61 9.57
N SER A 641 12.62 4.69 9.37
CA SER A 641 13.59 4.79 8.28
C SER A 641 12.96 4.63 6.90
N HIS A 642 11.95 3.78 6.75
CA HIS A 642 11.22 3.65 5.49
C HIS A 642 10.28 4.83 5.26
N TRP A 643 9.78 5.44 6.34
CA TRP A 643 8.92 6.63 6.29
C TRP A 643 9.69 7.90 5.93
N LEU A 644 10.91 8.08 6.43
CA LEU A 644 11.73 9.28 6.19
C LEU A 644 12.48 9.29 4.85
N ASN A 645 12.54 8.15 4.15
CA ASN A 645 13.28 7.98 2.90
C ASN A 645 12.39 7.98 1.64
N ASN A 646 11.07 8.15 1.81
CA ASN A 646 10.11 8.42 0.74
C ASN A 646 9.52 9.81 0.95
#